data_AF-A0AAV0BTT0-F1
#
_entry.id   AF-A0AAV0BTT0-F1
#
_cell.length_a   1.000
_cell.length_b   1.000
_cell.length_c   1.000
_cell.angle_alpha   90.00
_cell.angle_beta   90.00
_cell.angle_gamma   90.00
#
_symmetry.space_group_name_H-M   'P 1'
#
loop_
_entity.id
_entity.type
_entity.pdbx_description
1 polymer ?
#
loop_
_entity_poly.entity_id
_entity_poly.type
_entity_poly.pdbx_seq_one_letter_code
_entity_poly.pdbx_strand_id
1 'polypeptide(L)'
;MIQRFLKIRSTTLLVNNSALPLIYRCSLSRSINQHLRFFESFPLTDESHQRFFSKTSSLIISMRSIETTGQQKNDQTDRPNKLIRLEVNKQDQQSSNGKGSMDQITVNSNISLEPSESELFRSLRESVDQIRFKVNDQTSLELRVAGGWVRDKLLGVQSKDLDIAVSSLTGLEFAELFSDYLRGRGKEKCLRGNRSDDDEEEDEDEKIFRSTIDGLGRISTIEARPDQSKHLQTVTTKFLGMDLDFVQLRSEEYSEDSRIPTSVTFGTPLEDASRRDITINALFYNIHTGLIEDPIGRGLEDLKLGIIRTPLEAHQTFKDDPLRLIRCIRFSTRFGFKLDQQIDCAARSESIRNALREKISRERIGTELEKMLKGPDPYSSVKMIIDLGLYPLIFCKPDQTTTDQESGDLSLVIRSSKLLKYLAGPKKETVQKSSGYSEGIESKDKKTQIVDPLLLRNFNDSDVIKKRLYLGCCLIPFKSIFCKARKKSVWAGELVISESLKFGNHDKIFIANLFRSIDLIEESSQIFDQGFLNQDENDKVSIHSNHGDKEEGGDEEKTYSGVELIRLTVGRLIRNPIMHDLKQIESQNSTNYLNSLLFSLIYKLTITEEEEERDKIIESYNRLISKIFELDLQFILTNEFDKSRLDGNEICKILEIRPSKILSEIIEDLTTRMIVYPNLSKSQQIEFLKSKNYKI
;
A
#
# COMPACT_ATOMS: atom_id res chain seq x y z
N MET A 1 -16.37 -22.40 -66.03
CA MET A 1 -15.99 -21.68 -64.79
C MET A 1 -17.12 -20.76 -64.30
N ILE A 2 -17.59 -19.84 -65.15
CA ILE A 2 -18.73 -18.94 -64.85
C ILE A 2 -19.99 -19.70 -64.39
N GLN A 3 -20.32 -20.85 -64.99
CA GLN A 3 -21.46 -21.66 -64.53
C GLN A 3 -21.29 -22.25 -63.12
N ARG A 4 -20.07 -22.67 -62.72
CA ARG A 4 -19.79 -23.10 -61.34
C ARG A 4 -19.78 -21.91 -60.37
N PHE A 5 -19.32 -20.75 -60.82
CA PHE A 5 -19.35 -19.49 -60.08
C PHE A 5 -20.78 -19.01 -59.79
N LEU A 6 -21.67 -19.05 -60.78
CA LEU A 6 -23.10 -18.75 -60.61
C LEU A 6 -23.79 -19.76 -59.69
N LYS A 7 -23.39 -21.04 -59.74
CA LYS A 7 -23.88 -22.09 -58.84
C LYS A 7 -23.48 -21.82 -57.39
N ILE A 8 -22.22 -21.46 -57.11
CA ILE A 8 -21.75 -21.06 -55.78
C ILE A 8 -22.54 -19.85 -55.27
N ARG A 9 -22.68 -18.80 -56.09
CA ARG A 9 -23.41 -17.58 -55.70
C ARG A 9 -24.89 -17.86 -55.37
N SER A 10 -25.56 -18.69 -56.16
CA SER A 10 -26.95 -19.09 -55.88
C SER A 10 -27.08 -19.92 -54.59
N THR A 11 -26.09 -20.77 -54.31
CA THR A 11 -26.08 -21.65 -53.13
C THR A 11 -25.77 -20.87 -51.85
N THR A 12 -24.87 -19.88 -51.90
CA THR A 12 -24.57 -18.97 -50.76
C THR A 12 -25.76 -18.07 -50.41
N LEU A 13 -26.53 -17.61 -51.40
CA LEU A 13 -27.75 -16.83 -51.16
C LEU A 13 -28.85 -17.66 -50.46
N LEU A 14 -28.97 -18.94 -50.80
CA LEU A 14 -29.90 -19.86 -50.14
C LEU A 14 -29.52 -20.13 -48.67
N VAL A 15 -28.23 -20.21 -48.34
CA VAL A 15 -27.73 -20.42 -46.98
C VAL A 15 -28.04 -19.24 -46.04
N ASN A 16 -28.01 -18.01 -46.55
CA ASN A 16 -28.29 -16.79 -45.78
C ASN A 16 -29.78 -16.56 -45.50
N ASN A 17 -30.68 -17.40 -46.01
CA ASN A 17 -32.10 -17.29 -45.73
C ASN A 17 -32.43 -17.86 -44.34
N SER A 18 -32.87 -16.98 -43.43
CA SER A 18 -33.03 -17.25 -41.98
C SER A 18 -34.02 -18.38 -41.65
N ALA A 19 -34.88 -18.78 -42.58
CA ALA A 19 -35.92 -19.80 -42.41
C ALA A 19 -35.50 -21.28 -42.64
N LEU A 20 -34.26 -21.55 -43.08
CA LEU A 20 -33.80 -22.93 -43.38
C LEU A 20 -33.31 -23.70 -42.12
N PRO A 21 -33.72 -24.96 -41.90
CA PRO A 21 -33.25 -25.79 -40.78
C PRO A 21 -31.74 -26.03 -40.79
N LEU A 22 -31.13 -26.11 -39.59
CA LEU A 22 -29.69 -26.16 -39.38
C LEU A 22 -28.99 -27.31 -40.15
N ILE A 23 -29.61 -28.48 -40.21
CA ILE A 23 -29.08 -29.68 -40.89
C ILE A 23 -28.92 -29.44 -42.40
N TYR A 24 -29.85 -28.73 -43.03
CA TYR A 24 -29.78 -28.40 -44.46
C TYR A 24 -28.71 -27.35 -44.75
N ARG A 25 -28.47 -26.39 -43.83
CA ARG A 25 -27.38 -25.41 -43.95
C ARG A 25 -26.00 -26.07 -43.89
N CYS A 26 -25.82 -27.08 -43.05
CA CYS A 26 -24.57 -27.85 -42.98
C CYS A 26 -24.30 -28.62 -44.28
N SER A 27 -25.32 -29.27 -44.87
CA SER A 27 -25.16 -29.98 -46.15
C SER A 27 -24.81 -29.04 -47.32
N LEU A 28 -25.41 -27.86 -47.40
CA LEU A 28 -25.06 -26.85 -48.41
C LEU A 28 -23.65 -26.30 -48.20
N SER A 29 -23.23 -26.10 -46.94
CA SER A 29 -21.88 -25.62 -46.60
C SER A 29 -20.78 -26.58 -47.08
N ARG A 30 -20.99 -27.91 -46.96
CA ARG A 30 -20.06 -28.92 -47.49
C ARG A 30 -19.91 -28.86 -49.00
N SER A 31 -21.02 -28.71 -49.72
CA SER A 31 -20.99 -28.60 -51.18
C SER A 31 -20.26 -27.33 -51.65
N ILE A 32 -20.37 -26.23 -50.89
CA ILE A 32 -19.67 -24.97 -51.16
C ILE A 32 -18.16 -25.13 -50.92
N ASN A 33 -17.75 -25.71 -49.78
CA ASN A 33 -16.34 -25.97 -49.46
C ASN A 33 -15.64 -26.85 -50.52
N GLN A 34 -16.34 -27.86 -51.06
CA GLN A 34 -15.78 -28.74 -52.08
C GLN A 34 -15.52 -28.02 -53.42
N HIS A 35 -16.35 -27.03 -53.76
CA HIS A 35 -16.13 -26.20 -54.95
C HIS A 35 -15.06 -25.12 -54.76
N LEU A 36 -14.83 -24.65 -53.54
CA LEU A 36 -13.84 -23.61 -53.23
C LEU A 36 -12.40 -24.13 -53.19
N ARG A 37 -12.17 -25.37 -52.72
CA ARG A 37 -10.85 -26.01 -52.78
C ARG A 37 -10.31 -26.14 -54.21
N PHE A 38 -11.19 -26.17 -55.20
CA PHE A 38 -10.82 -26.14 -56.62
C PHE A 38 -10.33 -24.77 -57.09
N PHE A 39 -10.74 -23.67 -56.42
CA PHE A 39 -10.31 -22.31 -56.76
C PHE A 39 -9.04 -21.88 -56.01
N GLU A 40 -8.74 -22.47 -54.84
CA GLU A 40 -7.52 -22.21 -54.07
C GLU A 40 -6.23 -22.70 -54.75
N SER A 41 -6.33 -23.59 -55.75
CA SER A 41 -5.17 -24.13 -56.47
C SER A 41 -4.70 -23.30 -57.67
N PHE A 42 -5.22 -22.07 -57.86
CA PHE A 42 -4.85 -21.20 -58.98
C PHE A 42 -4.26 -19.86 -58.50
N PRO A 43 -3.17 -19.37 -59.13
CA PRO A 43 -2.59 -18.07 -58.79
C PRO A 43 -3.54 -16.94 -59.22
N LEU A 44 -3.97 -16.12 -58.26
CA LEU A 44 -4.92 -15.01 -58.47
C LEU A 44 -4.16 -13.71 -58.76
N THR A 45 -4.27 -13.19 -59.98
CA THR A 45 -3.56 -11.97 -60.43
C THR A 45 -4.43 -10.73 -60.57
N ASP A 46 -5.65 -10.71 -60.01
CA ASP A 46 -6.58 -9.57 -60.12
C ASP A 46 -7.15 -9.16 -58.74
N GLU A 47 -7.02 -7.87 -58.41
CA GLU A 47 -7.42 -7.23 -57.14
C GLU A 47 -8.91 -7.42 -56.82
N SER A 48 -9.74 -7.50 -57.87
CA SER A 48 -11.18 -7.71 -57.77
C SER A 48 -11.51 -9.09 -57.21
N HIS A 49 -10.73 -10.10 -57.59
CA HIS A 49 -10.86 -11.47 -57.11
C HIS A 49 -10.31 -11.64 -55.69
N GLN A 50 -9.25 -10.93 -55.30
CA GLN A 50 -8.70 -10.99 -53.93
C GLN A 50 -9.66 -10.40 -52.89
N ARG A 51 -10.31 -9.25 -53.18
CA ARG A 51 -11.33 -8.67 -52.28
C ARG A 51 -12.55 -9.57 -52.12
N PHE A 52 -12.96 -10.25 -53.18
CA PHE A 52 -14.09 -11.19 -53.12
C PHE A 52 -13.72 -12.48 -52.36
N PHE A 53 -12.51 -13.02 -52.57
CA PHE A 53 -11.99 -14.17 -51.81
C PHE A 53 -11.83 -13.83 -50.32
N SER A 54 -11.33 -12.64 -49.97
CA SER A 54 -11.26 -12.17 -48.59
C SER A 54 -12.63 -12.16 -47.89
N LYS A 55 -13.68 -11.66 -48.56
CA LYS A 55 -15.04 -11.63 -48.02
C LYS A 55 -15.69 -13.02 -47.97
N THR A 56 -15.45 -13.87 -48.96
CA THR A 56 -16.00 -15.24 -48.97
C THR A 56 -15.26 -16.14 -47.98
N SER A 57 -13.94 -16.03 -47.84
CA SER A 57 -13.15 -16.72 -46.81
C SER A 57 -13.56 -16.32 -45.39
N SER A 58 -13.84 -15.04 -45.14
CA SER A 58 -14.38 -14.58 -43.84
C SER A 58 -15.77 -15.18 -43.54
N LEU A 59 -16.61 -15.33 -44.56
CA LEU A 59 -17.92 -16.01 -44.44
C LEU A 59 -17.78 -17.52 -44.21
N ILE A 60 -16.81 -18.17 -44.86
CA ILE A 60 -16.50 -19.60 -44.72
C ILE A 60 -15.92 -19.91 -43.34
N ILE A 61 -15.10 -19.02 -42.79
CA ILE A 61 -14.60 -19.13 -41.40
C ILE A 61 -15.80 -19.10 -40.43
N SER A 62 -16.76 -18.18 -40.63
CA SER A 62 -17.99 -18.16 -39.83
C SER A 62 -18.86 -19.41 -40.00
N MET A 63 -18.87 -20.04 -41.18
CA MET A 63 -19.64 -21.27 -41.43
C MET A 63 -18.95 -22.55 -40.94
N ARG A 64 -17.61 -22.64 -40.97
CA ARG A 64 -16.85 -23.76 -40.40
C ARG A 64 -17.03 -23.87 -38.88
N SER A 65 -17.26 -22.74 -38.20
CA SER A 65 -17.64 -22.70 -36.78
C SER A 65 -19.00 -23.33 -36.48
N ILE A 66 -19.85 -23.59 -37.48
CA ILE A 66 -21.16 -24.24 -37.31
C ILE A 66 -21.03 -25.77 -37.41
N GLU A 67 -20.17 -26.32 -38.28
CA GLU A 67 -19.98 -27.77 -38.41
C GLU A 67 -19.30 -28.43 -37.20
N THR A 68 -18.57 -27.66 -36.39
CA THR A 68 -17.82 -28.16 -35.23
C THR A 68 -18.65 -28.27 -33.94
N THR A 69 -19.91 -27.84 -33.94
CA THR A 69 -20.78 -27.86 -32.74
C THR A 69 -21.52 -29.19 -32.48
N GLY A 70 -21.15 -30.28 -33.17
CA GLY A 70 -21.85 -31.58 -33.13
C GLY A 70 -21.23 -32.71 -32.29
N GLN A 71 -20.04 -32.58 -31.69
CA GLN A 71 -19.45 -33.65 -30.86
C GLN A 71 -18.75 -33.09 -29.60
N GLN A 72 -19.04 -33.68 -28.44
CA GLN A 72 -18.65 -33.22 -27.09
C GLN A 72 -17.16 -33.41 -26.75
N LYS A 73 -16.49 -32.36 -26.23
CA LYS A 73 -15.73 -32.25 -24.94
C LYS A 73 -14.50 -31.32 -25.00
N ASN A 74 -14.46 -30.44 -23.98
CA ASN A 74 -13.39 -29.62 -23.39
C ASN A 74 -12.71 -28.44 -24.14
N ASP A 75 -12.76 -27.30 -23.42
CA ASP A 75 -11.98 -26.06 -23.39
C ASP A 75 -11.72 -25.18 -24.64
N GLN A 76 -12.16 -23.91 -24.50
CA GLN A 76 -11.66 -22.63 -25.05
C GLN A 76 -11.44 -22.56 -26.59
N THR A 77 -11.97 -21.62 -27.39
CA THR A 77 -12.21 -20.18 -27.24
C THR A 77 -13.28 -19.69 -28.24
N ASP A 78 -13.62 -18.40 -28.13
CA ASP A 78 -14.15 -17.52 -29.18
C ASP A 78 -15.62 -17.62 -29.57
N ARG A 79 -16.43 -16.95 -28.73
CA ARG A 79 -17.69 -16.34 -29.14
C ARG A 79 -17.40 -14.96 -29.76
N PRO A 80 -17.95 -14.63 -30.93
CA PRO A 80 -17.86 -13.27 -31.47
C PRO A 80 -18.85 -12.37 -30.72
N ASN A 81 -18.41 -11.13 -30.46
CA ASN A 81 -19.19 -9.92 -30.17
C ASN A 81 -20.62 -10.15 -29.67
N LYS A 82 -20.75 -10.27 -28.35
CA LYS A 82 -21.99 -9.92 -27.67
C LYS A 82 -21.71 -8.69 -26.82
N LEU A 83 -22.14 -7.52 -27.29
CA LEU A 83 -22.47 -6.43 -26.38
C LEU A 83 -23.42 -7.00 -25.32
N ILE A 84 -22.98 -7.09 -24.07
CA ILE A 84 -23.86 -7.43 -22.97
C ILE A 84 -24.69 -6.17 -22.68
N ARG A 85 -25.79 -6.00 -23.41
CA ARG A 85 -26.90 -5.14 -23.01
C ARG A 85 -27.64 -5.87 -21.89
N LEU A 86 -27.56 -5.33 -20.67
CA LEU A 86 -28.50 -5.70 -19.61
C LEU A 86 -29.72 -4.81 -19.76
N GLU A 87 -30.76 -5.34 -20.42
CA GLU A 87 -32.09 -4.72 -20.42
C GLU A 87 -32.76 -4.91 -19.06
N VAL A 88 -33.41 -3.83 -18.62
CA VAL A 88 -34.20 -3.74 -17.39
C VAL A 88 -35.35 -4.74 -17.46
N ASN A 89 -35.29 -5.81 -16.66
CA ASN A 89 -36.49 -6.57 -16.31
C ASN A 89 -36.72 -6.48 -14.80
N LYS A 90 -37.84 -5.84 -14.45
CA LYS A 90 -38.47 -5.95 -13.13
C LYS A 90 -39.14 -7.33 -13.05
N GLN A 91 -39.12 -7.91 -11.86
CA GLN A 91 -39.66 -9.22 -11.45
C GLN A 91 -38.67 -10.38 -11.59
N ASP A 92 -38.04 -10.76 -10.47
CA ASP A 92 -38.44 -11.97 -9.75
C ASP A 92 -37.65 -12.09 -8.44
N GLN A 93 -38.35 -11.89 -7.32
CA GLN A 93 -37.94 -12.41 -6.02
C GLN A 93 -38.50 -13.82 -5.92
N GLN A 94 -37.65 -14.85 -5.84
CA GLN A 94 -37.97 -16.05 -5.08
C GLN A 94 -36.73 -16.89 -4.74
N SER A 95 -36.78 -17.40 -3.53
CA SER A 95 -35.73 -17.99 -2.71
C SER A 95 -35.22 -19.35 -3.21
N SER A 96 -33.96 -19.70 -2.92
CA SER A 96 -33.62 -21.08 -2.53
C SER A 96 -32.32 -21.16 -1.72
N ASN A 97 -32.37 -22.01 -0.70
CA ASN A 97 -31.36 -22.26 0.33
C ASN A 97 -30.24 -23.20 -0.14
N GLY A 98 -29.03 -22.95 0.37
CA GLY A 98 -28.18 -23.98 0.98
C GLY A 98 -27.17 -24.74 0.11
N LYS A 99 -25.90 -24.27 0.14
CA LYS A 99 -24.68 -25.08 0.39
C LYS A 99 -23.45 -24.16 0.40
N GLY A 100 -22.51 -24.44 1.30
CA GLY A 100 -21.40 -23.56 1.70
C GLY A 100 -20.68 -22.87 0.55
N SER A 101 -20.74 -21.54 0.54
CA SER A 101 -20.10 -20.67 -0.44
C SER A 101 -19.00 -19.90 0.26
N MET A 102 -17.82 -19.81 -0.37
CA MET A 102 -16.90 -18.70 -0.17
C MET A 102 -17.73 -17.41 -0.12
N ASP A 103 -17.47 -16.53 0.86
CA ASP A 103 -18.09 -15.21 0.92
C ASP A 103 -17.84 -14.51 -0.42
N GLN A 104 -18.85 -14.49 -1.30
CA GLN A 104 -18.75 -13.81 -2.58
C GLN A 104 -18.69 -12.32 -2.27
N ILE A 105 -17.68 -11.63 -2.83
CA ILE A 105 -17.54 -10.19 -2.67
C ILE A 105 -18.78 -9.52 -3.28
N THR A 106 -19.45 -8.69 -2.49
CA THR A 106 -20.59 -7.90 -2.98
C THR A 106 -20.09 -6.89 -4.00
N VAL A 107 -20.43 -7.11 -5.28
CA VAL A 107 -20.12 -6.19 -6.38
C VAL A 107 -21.41 -5.57 -6.88
N ASN A 108 -21.48 -4.24 -6.83
CA ASN A 108 -22.62 -3.49 -7.34
C ASN A 108 -22.77 -3.70 -8.84
N SER A 109 -24.00 -3.86 -9.32
CA SER A 109 -24.26 -4.05 -10.76
C SER A 109 -24.27 -2.72 -11.53
N ASN A 110 -24.50 -1.60 -10.83
CA ASN A 110 -24.55 -0.25 -11.38
C ASN A 110 -23.76 0.71 -10.48
N ILE A 111 -23.20 1.77 -11.08
CA ILE A 111 -22.55 2.85 -10.34
C ILE A 111 -23.57 3.95 -10.05
N SER A 112 -23.70 4.32 -8.78
CA SER A 112 -24.44 5.52 -8.37
C SER A 112 -23.48 6.70 -8.27
N LEU A 113 -23.85 7.82 -8.89
CA LEU A 113 -23.08 9.05 -8.86
C LEU A 113 -23.52 9.92 -7.68
N GLU A 114 -22.55 10.55 -7.01
CA GLU A 114 -22.82 11.62 -6.07
C GLU A 114 -23.29 12.89 -6.81
N PRO A 115 -23.93 13.86 -6.14
CA PRO A 115 -24.36 15.10 -6.77
C PRO A 115 -23.22 15.86 -7.46
N SER A 116 -22.05 15.94 -6.81
CA SER A 116 -20.83 16.56 -7.35
C SER A 116 -20.31 15.83 -8.59
N GLU A 117 -20.28 14.49 -8.58
CA GLU A 117 -19.87 13.65 -9.72
C GLU A 117 -20.85 13.79 -10.89
N SER A 118 -22.14 13.85 -10.60
CA SER A 118 -23.20 14.03 -11.60
C SER A 118 -23.04 15.38 -12.31
N GLU A 119 -22.77 16.44 -11.55
CA GLU A 119 -22.54 17.78 -12.08
C GLU A 119 -21.24 17.88 -12.91
N LEU A 120 -20.17 17.24 -12.45
CA LEU A 120 -18.94 17.12 -13.22
C LEU A 120 -19.16 16.38 -14.54
N PHE A 121 -19.80 15.20 -14.51
CA PHE A 121 -20.01 14.39 -15.71
C PHE A 121 -20.93 15.09 -16.71
N ARG A 122 -21.91 15.85 -16.22
CA ARG A 122 -22.75 16.73 -17.03
C ARG A 122 -21.90 17.81 -17.71
N SER A 123 -21.05 18.50 -16.97
CA SER A 123 -20.15 19.54 -17.50
C SER A 123 -19.16 19.00 -18.54
N LEU A 124 -18.56 17.83 -18.29
CA LEU A 124 -17.67 17.14 -19.23
C LEU A 124 -18.38 16.70 -20.52
N ARG A 125 -19.64 16.25 -20.42
CA ARG A 125 -20.43 15.87 -21.59
C ARG A 125 -20.76 17.09 -22.45
N GLU A 126 -21.25 18.16 -21.83
CA GLU A 126 -21.58 19.41 -22.52
C GLU A 126 -20.36 20.05 -23.17
N SER A 127 -19.18 19.97 -22.53
CA SER A 127 -17.95 20.48 -23.13
C SER A 127 -17.57 19.70 -24.40
N VAL A 128 -17.70 18.37 -24.38
CA VAL A 128 -17.47 17.52 -25.56
C VAL A 128 -18.42 17.90 -26.70
N ASP A 129 -19.70 18.11 -26.41
CA ASP A 129 -20.68 18.51 -27.43
C ASP A 129 -20.32 19.87 -28.05
N GLN A 130 -19.86 20.84 -27.27
CA GLN A 130 -19.38 22.12 -27.78
C GLN A 130 -18.09 22.00 -28.60
N ILE A 131 -17.14 21.17 -28.16
CA ILE A 131 -15.87 20.95 -28.86
C ILE A 131 -16.15 20.31 -30.23
N ARG A 132 -17.00 19.27 -30.28
CA ARG A 132 -17.40 18.61 -31.52
C ARG A 132 -18.05 19.58 -32.52
N PHE A 133 -18.84 20.54 -32.02
CA PHE A 133 -19.44 21.57 -32.87
C PHE A 133 -18.40 22.53 -33.46
N LYS A 134 -17.37 22.92 -32.70
CA LYS A 134 -16.36 23.90 -33.12
C LYS A 134 -15.32 23.35 -34.11
N VAL A 135 -14.94 22.08 -33.96
CA VAL A 135 -13.79 21.52 -34.71
C VAL A 135 -14.15 21.09 -36.13
N ASN A 136 -15.45 21.03 -36.50
CA ASN A 136 -15.94 20.67 -37.84
C ASN A 136 -15.34 19.37 -38.43
N ASP A 137 -14.79 18.54 -37.56
CA ASP A 137 -14.22 17.23 -37.83
C ASP A 137 -14.90 16.27 -36.85
N GLN A 138 -15.51 15.21 -37.39
CA GLN A 138 -16.26 14.22 -36.62
C GLN A 138 -15.30 13.28 -35.87
N THR A 139 -14.38 13.83 -35.10
CA THR A 139 -13.60 13.04 -34.14
C THR A 139 -14.59 12.40 -33.16
N SER A 140 -14.53 11.07 -33.01
CA SER A 140 -15.31 10.32 -32.02
C SER A 140 -14.74 10.58 -30.62
N LEU A 141 -14.74 11.84 -30.19
CA LEU A 141 -14.24 12.29 -28.89
C LEU A 141 -15.15 11.73 -27.81
N GLU A 142 -14.67 10.75 -27.08
CA GLU A 142 -15.39 10.08 -26.01
C GLU A 142 -14.57 10.17 -24.73
N LEU A 143 -15.28 10.25 -23.61
CA LEU A 143 -14.69 10.35 -22.28
C LEU A 143 -15.11 9.13 -21.47
N ARG A 144 -14.13 8.56 -20.78
CA ARG A 144 -14.31 7.44 -19.88
C ARG A 144 -13.61 7.73 -18.56
N VAL A 145 -14.20 7.35 -17.44
CA VAL A 145 -13.45 7.23 -16.19
C VAL A 145 -12.75 5.87 -16.19
N ALA A 146 -11.46 5.84 -15.89
CA ALA A 146 -10.66 4.62 -15.97
C ALA A 146 -10.24 4.09 -14.59
N GLY A 147 -10.16 2.76 -14.47
CA GLY A 147 -9.42 2.07 -13.43
C GLY A 147 -9.96 2.23 -12.00
N GLY A 148 -9.19 2.91 -11.14
CA GLY A 148 -9.35 2.85 -9.68
C GLY A 148 -10.73 3.27 -9.20
N TRP A 149 -11.24 4.39 -9.70
CA TRP A 149 -12.57 4.90 -9.35
C TRP A 149 -13.68 3.91 -9.72
N VAL A 150 -13.60 3.27 -10.89
CA VAL A 150 -14.61 2.31 -11.37
C VAL A 150 -14.64 1.08 -10.44
N ARG A 151 -13.47 0.50 -10.14
CA ARG A 151 -13.34 -0.63 -9.22
C ARG A 151 -13.86 -0.28 -7.83
N ASP A 152 -13.46 0.87 -7.29
CA ASP A 152 -13.81 1.26 -5.92
C ASP A 152 -15.32 1.51 -5.78
N LYS A 153 -15.96 2.18 -6.76
CA LYS A 153 -17.42 2.32 -6.81
C LYS A 153 -18.16 0.98 -6.87
N LEU A 154 -17.63 0.03 -7.64
CA LEU A 154 -18.18 -1.31 -7.72
C LEU A 154 -18.07 -2.10 -6.41
N LEU A 155 -17.05 -1.82 -5.60
CA LEU A 155 -16.87 -2.35 -4.24
C LEU A 155 -17.61 -1.53 -3.16
N GLY A 156 -18.34 -0.48 -3.55
CA GLY A 156 -19.05 0.40 -2.62
C GLY A 156 -18.16 1.37 -1.84
N VAL A 157 -16.93 1.62 -2.31
CA VAL A 157 -15.97 2.54 -1.74
C VAL A 157 -15.98 3.85 -2.54
N GLN A 158 -16.00 4.98 -1.84
CA GLN A 158 -15.91 6.30 -2.49
C GLN A 158 -14.47 6.64 -2.87
N SER A 159 -14.29 7.28 -4.03
CA SER A 159 -13.01 7.78 -4.52
C SER A 159 -13.17 9.19 -5.04
N LYS A 160 -12.25 10.08 -4.66
CA LYS A 160 -12.20 11.47 -5.15
C LYS A 160 -11.21 11.67 -6.28
N ASP A 161 -10.38 10.67 -6.56
CA ASP A 161 -9.40 10.66 -7.64
C ASP A 161 -10.07 10.05 -8.89
N LEU A 162 -10.19 10.83 -9.96
CA LEU A 162 -10.77 10.40 -11.25
C LEU A 162 -9.76 10.54 -12.39
N ASP A 163 -9.42 9.40 -12.99
CA ASP A 163 -8.66 9.36 -14.25
C ASP A 163 -9.62 9.41 -15.44
N ILE A 164 -9.69 10.55 -16.13
CA ILE A 164 -10.53 10.76 -17.31
C ILE A 164 -9.74 10.41 -18.57
N ALA A 165 -10.05 9.26 -19.15
CA ALA A 165 -9.50 8.80 -20.42
C ALA A 165 -10.21 9.45 -21.63
N VAL A 166 -9.40 10.07 -22.50
CA VAL A 166 -9.81 10.84 -23.68
C VAL A 166 -9.40 10.09 -24.96
N SER A 167 -10.33 9.91 -25.91
CA SER A 167 -10.11 9.03 -27.08
C SER A 167 -9.32 9.65 -28.23
N SER A 168 -9.54 10.92 -28.55
CA SER A 168 -9.04 11.54 -29.80
C SER A 168 -8.24 12.82 -29.60
N LEU A 169 -8.06 13.25 -28.35
CA LEU A 169 -7.25 14.40 -27.97
C LEU A 169 -6.24 13.97 -26.91
N THR A 170 -5.13 14.69 -26.81
CA THR A 170 -4.26 14.57 -25.63
C THR A 170 -4.99 15.08 -24.39
N GLY A 171 -4.55 14.62 -23.21
CA GLY A 171 -5.12 15.09 -21.94
C GLY A 171 -4.98 16.60 -21.76
N LEU A 172 -3.88 17.18 -22.25
CA LEU A 172 -3.63 18.62 -22.22
C LEU A 172 -4.58 19.41 -23.11
N GLU A 173 -4.68 19.04 -24.40
CA GLU A 173 -5.58 19.72 -25.34
C GLU A 173 -7.03 19.69 -24.84
N PHE A 174 -7.48 18.55 -24.30
CA PHE A 174 -8.82 18.47 -23.73
C PHE A 174 -8.98 19.35 -22.50
N ALA A 175 -8.00 19.37 -21.58
CA ALA A 175 -8.06 20.18 -20.37
C ALA A 175 -8.16 21.69 -20.67
N GLU A 176 -7.41 22.17 -21.67
CA GLU A 176 -7.47 23.56 -22.13
C GLU A 176 -8.87 23.90 -22.69
N LEU A 177 -9.40 23.06 -23.58
CA LEU A 177 -10.73 23.23 -24.15
C LEU A 177 -11.84 23.15 -23.09
N PHE A 178 -11.69 22.27 -22.09
CA PHE A 178 -12.64 22.15 -20.98
C PHE A 178 -12.63 23.41 -20.10
N SER A 179 -11.46 23.97 -19.81
CA SER A 179 -11.33 25.24 -19.09
C SER A 179 -11.99 26.39 -19.86
N ASP A 180 -11.78 26.48 -21.17
CA ASP A 180 -12.42 27.49 -22.01
C ASP A 180 -13.95 27.37 -22.02
N TYR A 181 -14.46 26.13 -22.06
CA TYR A 181 -15.89 25.86 -21.92
C TYR A 181 -16.44 26.38 -20.58
N LEU A 182 -15.78 26.08 -19.46
CA LEU A 182 -16.23 26.51 -18.14
C LEU A 182 -16.22 28.05 -18.01
N ARG A 183 -15.20 28.73 -18.55
CA ARG A 183 -15.14 30.19 -18.60
C ARG A 183 -16.27 30.80 -19.45
N GLY A 184 -16.57 30.19 -20.59
CA GLY A 184 -17.68 30.61 -21.47
C GLY A 184 -19.04 30.47 -20.78
N ARG A 185 -19.27 29.35 -20.09
CA ARG A 185 -20.48 29.07 -19.33
C ARG A 185 -20.71 30.05 -18.17
N GLY A 186 -19.63 30.44 -17.47
CA GLY A 186 -19.68 31.48 -16.44
C GLY A 186 -20.19 32.82 -16.97
N LYS A 187 -19.75 33.22 -18.17
CA LYS A 187 -20.18 34.48 -18.81
C LYS A 187 -21.65 34.47 -19.24
N GLU A 188 -22.15 33.37 -19.79
CA GLU A 188 -23.56 33.24 -20.21
C GLU A 188 -24.56 33.26 -19.04
N LYS A 189 -24.18 32.70 -17.87
CA LYS A 189 -25.01 32.78 -16.66
C LYS A 189 -25.01 34.18 -16.04
N CYS A 190 -23.87 34.87 -15.96
CA CYS A 190 -23.81 36.26 -15.48
C CYS A 190 -24.65 37.23 -16.35
N LEU A 191 -24.76 36.99 -17.65
CA LEU A 191 -25.59 37.79 -18.54
C LEU A 191 -27.10 37.55 -18.36
N ARG A 192 -27.52 36.40 -17.82
CA ARG A 192 -28.93 36.11 -17.50
C ARG A 192 -29.37 36.60 -16.12
N GLY A 193 -28.42 37.01 -15.27
CA GLY A 193 -28.64 37.53 -13.91
C GLY A 193 -29.04 39.00 -13.82
N ASN A 194 -29.14 39.74 -14.94
CA ASN A 194 -29.64 41.12 -14.94
C ASN A 194 -31.18 41.17 -14.80
N ARG A 195 -31.70 40.73 -13.65
CA ARG A 195 -33.05 41.07 -13.17
C ARG A 195 -32.93 41.64 -11.76
N SER A 196 -33.05 42.96 -11.67
CA SER A 196 -33.36 43.81 -10.50
C SER A 196 -32.68 43.48 -9.16
N ASP A 197 -31.92 44.46 -8.67
CA ASP A 197 -30.98 44.49 -7.54
C ASP A 197 -31.56 44.30 -6.11
N ASP A 198 -32.65 43.56 -5.88
CA ASP A 198 -33.32 43.59 -4.56
C ASP A 198 -33.47 42.25 -3.79
N ASP A 199 -32.86 41.14 -4.22
CA ASP A 199 -32.83 39.89 -3.43
C ASP A 199 -31.40 39.31 -3.37
N GLU A 200 -30.57 39.82 -2.45
CA GLU A 200 -29.24 39.28 -2.15
C GLU A 200 -29.32 38.08 -1.18
N GLU A 201 -29.56 36.89 -1.73
CA GLU A 201 -28.92 35.67 -1.24
C GLU A 201 -28.27 34.99 -2.45
N GLU A 202 -26.97 35.26 -2.68
CA GLU A 202 -26.20 34.44 -3.62
C GLU A 202 -26.17 33.01 -3.06
N ASP A 203 -26.78 32.06 -3.78
CA ASP A 203 -26.75 30.64 -3.44
C ASP A 203 -25.30 30.20 -3.16
N GLU A 204 -25.04 29.52 -2.03
CA GLU A 204 -23.69 29.05 -1.69
C GLU A 204 -23.07 28.21 -2.83
N ASP A 205 -23.92 27.47 -3.55
CA ASP A 205 -23.54 26.68 -4.72
C ASP A 205 -22.99 27.56 -5.86
N GLU A 206 -23.51 28.78 -6.04
CA GLU A 206 -23.08 29.71 -7.09
C GLU A 206 -21.76 30.38 -6.73
N LYS A 207 -21.54 30.66 -5.44
CA LYS A 207 -20.26 31.15 -4.90
C LYS A 207 -19.16 30.10 -5.00
N ILE A 208 -19.46 28.83 -4.70
CA ILE A 208 -18.54 27.69 -4.88
C ILE A 208 -18.22 27.48 -6.36
N PHE A 209 -19.23 27.56 -7.24
CA PHE A 209 -19.05 27.41 -8.68
C PHE A 209 -18.16 28.51 -9.28
N ARG A 210 -18.37 29.78 -8.89
CA ARG A 210 -17.51 30.91 -9.31
C ARG A 210 -16.08 30.76 -8.78
N SER A 211 -15.88 30.41 -7.51
CA SER A 211 -14.53 30.18 -6.95
C SER A 211 -13.81 29.01 -7.64
N THR A 212 -14.55 27.98 -8.04
CA THR A 212 -14.04 26.83 -8.81
C THR A 212 -13.60 27.28 -10.21
N ILE A 213 -14.41 28.07 -10.92
CA ILE A 213 -14.05 28.62 -12.24
C ILE A 213 -12.83 29.55 -12.15
N ASP A 214 -12.73 30.40 -11.12
CA ASP A 214 -11.57 31.27 -10.91
C ASP A 214 -10.30 30.47 -10.54
N GLY A 215 -10.47 29.35 -9.84
CA GLY A 215 -9.41 28.36 -9.57
C GLY A 215 -8.89 27.69 -10.86
N LEU A 216 -9.78 27.29 -11.77
CA LEU A 216 -9.44 26.82 -13.13
C LEU A 216 -8.91 27.97 -14.03
N GLY A 217 -9.24 29.22 -13.71
CA GLY A 217 -8.63 30.43 -14.25
C GLY A 217 -7.10 30.42 -14.13
N ARG A 218 -6.60 29.82 -13.05
CA ARG A 218 -5.23 29.42 -12.81
C ARG A 218 -5.08 27.90 -12.98
N ILE A 219 -5.22 27.35 -14.19
CA ILE A 219 -4.47 26.13 -14.54
C ILE A 219 -2.99 26.52 -14.42
N SER A 220 -2.50 26.51 -13.18
CA SER A 220 -1.14 26.81 -12.81
C SER A 220 -0.31 25.67 -13.34
N THR A 221 0.50 25.98 -14.35
CA THR A 221 1.65 25.22 -14.82
C THR A 221 1.59 23.73 -14.54
N ILE A 222 1.23 23.00 -15.59
CA ILE A 222 1.38 21.56 -15.78
C ILE A 222 2.77 21.14 -15.26
N GLU A 223 2.84 20.55 -14.07
CA GLU A 223 4.00 19.75 -13.72
C GLU A 223 3.91 18.48 -14.57
N ALA A 224 4.56 18.50 -15.73
CA ALA A 224 4.96 17.26 -16.37
C ALA A 224 5.75 16.47 -15.33
N ARG A 225 5.15 15.45 -14.70
CA ARG A 225 5.80 14.60 -13.70
C ARG A 225 6.92 13.82 -14.40
N PRO A 226 8.19 14.29 -14.37
CA PRO A 226 9.24 13.73 -15.22
C PRO A 226 9.54 12.28 -14.84
N ASP A 227 9.30 11.95 -13.57
CA ASP A 227 9.55 10.67 -12.92
C ASP A 227 8.63 9.54 -13.46
N GLN A 228 7.48 9.92 -14.05
CA GLN A 228 6.53 8.95 -14.59
C GLN A 228 6.76 8.67 -16.08
N SER A 229 6.99 9.66 -16.93
CA SER A 229 7.51 9.52 -18.33
C SER A 229 7.75 10.88 -18.99
N LYS A 230 8.83 11.01 -19.78
CA LYS A 230 9.15 12.21 -20.60
C LYS A 230 8.15 12.53 -21.72
N HIS A 231 7.14 11.68 -21.95
CA HIS A 231 6.19 11.76 -23.08
C HIS A 231 4.71 11.74 -22.67
N LEU A 232 4.41 11.79 -21.36
CA LEU A 232 3.02 11.74 -20.86
C LEU A 232 2.59 13.12 -20.36
N GLN A 233 1.82 13.82 -21.18
CA GLN A 233 1.12 15.04 -20.78
C GLN A 233 -0.15 14.64 -20.02
N THR A 234 -0.05 14.54 -18.69
CA THR A 234 -1.21 14.40 -17.81
C THR A 234 -1.48 15.76 -17.17
N VAL A 235 -2.75 16.17 -17.13
CA VAL A 235 -3.16 17.42 -16.47
C VAL A 235 -4.01 17.08 -15.27
N THR A 236 -3.55 17.50 -14.09
CA THR A 236 -4.29 17.39 -12.82
C THR A 236 -5.00 18.70 -12.52
N THR A 237 -6.30 18.66 -12.24
CA THR A 237 -7.09 19.82 -11.79
C THR A 237 -8.09 19.43 -10.72
N LYS A 238 -8.54 20.40 -9.90
CA LYS A 238 -9.59 20.18 -8.90
C LYS A 238 -10.92 20.76 -9.37
N PHE A 239 -11.99 19.98 -9.32
CA PHE A 239 -13.34 20.43 -9.65
C PHE A 239 -14.33 19.93 -8.59
N LEU A 240 -15.08 20.84 -7.94
CA LEU A 240 -16.03 20.52 -6.87
C LEU A 240 -15.43 19.61 -5.76
N GLY A 241 -14.16 19.84 -5.43
CA GLY A 241 -13.45 19.05 -4.42
C GLY A 241 -12.98 17.65 -4.87
N MET A 242 -13.12 17.31 -6.15
CA MET A 242 -12.58 16.10 -6.78
C MET A 242 -11.28 16.39 -7.51
N ASP A 243 -10.35 15.43 -7.49
CA ASP A 243 -9.08 15.46 -8.22
C ASP A 243 -9.26 14.80 -9.59
N LEU A 244 -8.99 15.54 -10.67
CA LEU A 244 -9.21 15.11 -12.05
C LEU A 244 -7.89 15.04 -12.80
N ASP A 245 -7.58 13.85 -13.33
CA ASP A 245 -6.44 13.61 -14.21
C ASP A 245 -6.93 13.31 -15.63
N PHE A 246 -6.65 14.20 -16.59
CA PHE A 246 -6.94 13.93 -18.00
C PHE A 246 -5.81 13.13 -18.64
N VAL A 247 -6.14 11.93 -19.11
CA VAL A 247 -5.20 10.99 -19.73
C VAL A 247 -5.67 10.60 -21.12
N GLN A 248 -4.75 10.46 -22.06
CA GLN A 248 -5.06 9.99 -23.40
C GLN A 248 -5.15 8.46 -23.42
N LEU A 249 -6.15 7.91 -24.13
CA LEU A 249 -6.15 6.48 -24.47
C LEU A 249 -4.95 6.19 -25.38
N ARG A 250 -4.13 5.24 -24.97
CA ARG A 250 -2.85 5.01 -25.64
C ARG A 250 -2.51 3.55 -25.84
N SER A 251 -1.88 3.30 -26.98
CA SER A 251 -1.13 2.08 -27.26
C SER A 251 0.35 2.34 -26.99
N GLU A 252 1.05 1.34 -26.45
CA GLU A 252 2.44 1.44 -26.03
C GLU A 252 3.24 0.28 -26.61
N GLU A 253 4.44 0.56 -27.12
CA GLU A 253 5.44 -0.45 -27.45
C GLU A 253 6.61 -0.36 -26.49
N TYR A 254 7.13 -1.49 -26.02
CA TYR A 254 8.22 -1.58 -25.05
C TYR A 254 9.47 -2.16 -25.70
N SER A 255 10.64 -1.63 -25.33
CA SER A 255 11.91 -2.29 -25.65
C SER A 255 12.31 -3.30 -24.59
N GLU A 256 13.22 -4.22 -24.95
CA GLU A 256 13.70 -5.23 -24.01
C GLU A 256 14.45 -4.62 -22.82
N ASP A 257 15.09 -3.45 -22.99
CA ASP A 257 15.98 -2.85 -21.98
C ASP A 257 15.33 -1.75 -21.13
N SER A 258 14.16 -1.24 -21.52
CA SER A 258 13.53 -0.09 -20.86
C SER A 258 12.15 -0.45 -20.30
N ARG A 259 11.81 0.14 -19.15
CA ARG A 259 10.44 0.18 -18.62
C ARG A 259 9.61 1.34 -19.17
N ILE A 260 10.25 2.28 -19.86
CA ILE A 260 9.59 3.40 -20.53
C ILE A 260 9.33 2.95 -21.97
N PRO A 261 8.09 3.06 -22.47
CA PRO A 261 7.76 2.64 -23.83
C PRO A 261 8.56 3.44 -24.87
N THR A 262 8.95 2.77 -25.95
CA THR A 262 9.66 3.37 -27.09
C THR A 262 8.76 4.23 -27.95
N SER A 263 7.47 3.88 -28.03
CA SER A 263 6.46 4.62 -28.78
C SER A 263 5.16 4.66 -27.99
N VAL A 264 4.46 5.79 -28.08
CA VAL A 264 3.13 6.00 -27.50
C VAL A 264 2.26 6.64 -28.57
N THR A 265 1.18 5.97 -28.96
CA THR A 265 0.22 6.46 -29.98
C THR A 265 -1.20 6.47 -29.42
N PHE A 266 -2.13 7.12 -30.12
CA PHE A 266 -3.55 6.96 -29.81
C PHE A 266 -3.94 5.48 -29.87
N GLY A 267 -4.64 5.04 -28.83
CA GLY A 267 -5.09 3.66 -28.68
C GLY A 267 -6.60 3.57 -28.47
N THR A 268 -7.12 2.37 -28.68
CA THR A 268 -8.49 1.98 -28.34
C THR A 268 -8.61 1.71 -26.83
N PRO A 269 -9.84 1.66 -26.27
CA PRO A 269 -10.04 1.24 -24.89
C PRO A 269 -9.45 -0.14 -24.58
N LEU A 270 -9.45 -1.06 -25.56
CA LEU A 270 -8.86 -2.39 -25.41
C LEU A 270 -7.33 -2.33 -25.31
N GLU A 271 -6.67 -1.54 -26.17
CA GLU A 271 -5.22 -1.37 -26.12
C GLU A 271 -4.78 -0.68 -24.81
N ASP A 272 -5.52 0.34 -24.36
CA ASP A 272 -5.26 1.00 -23.08
C ASP A 272 -5.51 0.09 -21.87
N ALA A 273 -6.55 -0.75 -21.93
CA ALA A 273 -6.83 -1.76 -20.91
C ALA A 273 -5.71 -2.82 -20.83
N SER A 274 -5.21 -3.26 -21.98
CA SER A 274 -4.24 -4.36 -22.09
C SER A 274 -2.89 -4.00 -21.48
N ARG A 275 -2.50 -2.71 -21.53
CA ARG A 275 -1.27 -2.20 -20.91
C ARG A 275 -1.41 -1.91 -19.41
N ARG A 276 -2.47 -2.30 -18.72
CA ARG A 276 -2.63 -2.05 -17.27
C ARG A 276 -2.03 -3.17 -16.44
N ASP A 277 -1.98 -2.95 -15.13
CA ASP A 277 -1.41 -3.92 -14.20
C ASP A 277 -2.33 -5.11 -13.97
N ILE A 278 -3.60 -4.87 -13.67
CA ILE A 278 -4.56 -5.91 -13.31
C ILE A 278 -5.92 -5.69 -13.96
N THR A 279 -6.65 -6.77 -14.23
CA THR A 279 -7.96 -6.79 -14.93
C THR A 279 -8.98 -5.89 -14.26
N ILE A 280 -9.06 -5.92 -12.92
CA ILE A 280 -9.99 -5.08 -12.15
C ILE A 280 -9.67 -3.57 -12.23
N ASN A 281 -8.45 -3.19 -12.64
CA ASN A 281 -8.05 -1.80 -12.90
C ASN A 281 -8.16 -1.43 -14.38
N ALA A 282 -8.57 -2.36 -15.23
CA ALA A 282 -8.73 -2.20 -16.67
C ALA A 282 -10.19 -1.96 -17.08
N LEU A 283 -11.05 -1.69 -16.09
CA LEU A 283 -12.45 -1.31 -16.29
C LEU A 283 -12.57 0.18 -16.62
N PHE A 284 -13.57 0.52 -17.44
CA PHE A 284 -13.93 1.89 -17.76
C PHE A 284 -15.40 2.16 -17.42
N TYR A 285 -15.72 3.41 -17.13
CA TYR A 285 -17.08 3.91 -17.05
C TYR A 285 -17.27 4.99 -18.12
N ASN A 286 -18.15 4.75 -19.08
CA ASN A 286 -18.39 5.68 -20.17
C ASN A 286 -19.32 6.81 -19.71
N ILE A 287 -18.80 8.04 -19.72
CA ILE A 287 -19.50 9.23 -19.22
C ILE A 287 -20.72 9.58 -20.08
N HIS A 288 -20.71 9.18 -21.35
CA HIS A 288 -21.78 9.46 -22.31
C HIS A 288 -22.94 8.48 -22.18
N THR A 289 -22.64 7.18 -22.05
CA THR A 289 -23.67 6.13 -21.99
C THR A 289 -24.10 5.78 -20.57
N GLY A 290 -23.29 6.11 -19.57
CA GLY A 290 -23.51 5.70 -18.17
C GLY A 290 -23.27 4.22 -17.91
N LEU A 291 -22.54 3.55 -18.81
CA LEU A 291 -22.30 2.10 -18.75
C LEU A 291 -20.85 1.80 -18.35
N ILE A 292 -20.69 0.65 -17.68
CA ILE A 292 -19.37 0.07 -17.40
C ILE A 292 -18.92 -0.73 -18.63
N GLU A 293 -17.69 -0.49 -19.05
CA GLU A 293 -17.04 -1.20 -20.15
C GLU A 293 -15.90 -2.05 -19.59
N ASP A 294 -15.89 -3.34 -19.95
CA ASP A 294 -14.82 -4.29 -19.64
C ASP A 294 -14.22 -4.80 -20.95
N PRO A 295 -13.27 -4.07 -21.57
CA PRO A 295 -12.70 -4.45 -22.85
C PRO A 295 -11.99 -5.81 -22.82
N ILE A 296 -11.41 -6.17 -21.67
CA ILE A 296 -10.72 -7.46 -21.46
C ILE A 296 -11.72 -8.60 -21.28
N GLY A 297 -12.91 -8.31 -20.75
CA GLY A 297 -14.01 -9.26 -20.53
C GLY A 297 -13.85 -10.14 -19.29
N ARG A 298 -12.83 -9.90 -18.46
CA ARG A 298 -12.57 -10.64 -17.20
C ARG A 298 -12.57 -9.77 -15.96
N GLY A 299 -12.49 -8.44 -16.08
CA GLY A 299 -12.35 -7.54 -14.94
C GLY A 299 -13.54 -7.60 -13.98
N LEU A 300 -14.77 -7.66 -14.50
CA LEU A 300 -15.98 -7.76 -13.66
C LEU A 300 -16.12 -9.14 -12.98
N GLU A 301 -15.69 -10.21 -13.66
CA GLU A 301 -15.68 -11.57 -13.11
C GLU A 301 -14.62 -11.70 -12.01
N ASP A 302 -13.39 -11.26 -12.29
CA ASP A 302 -12.27 -11.31 -11.34
C ASP A 302 -12.56 -10.47 -10.09
N LEU A 303 -13.26 -9.33 -10.23
CA LEU A 303 -13.70 -8.52 -9.10
C LEU A 303 -14.69 -9.27 -8.19
N LYS A 304 -15.63 -10.02 -8.78
CA LYS A 304 -16.62 -10.84 -8.03
C LYS A 304 -15.97 -12.04 -7.36
N LEU A 305 -15.00 -12.67 -8.03
CA LEU A 305 -14.28 -13.85 -7.53
C LEU A 305 -13.14 -13.49 -6.56
N GLY A 306 -12.76 -12.21 -6.45
CA GLY A 306 -11.64 -11.77 -5.63
C GLY A 306 -10.31 -12.26 -6.17
N ILE A 307 -10.07 -12.09 -7.47
CA ILE A 307 -8.86 -12.54 -8.16
C ILE A 307 -8.07 -11.33 -8.67
N ILE A 308 -6.76 -11.37 -8.47
CA ILE A 308 -5.80 -10.46 -9.09
C ILE A 308 -5.19 -11.18 -10.29
N ARG A 309 -5.55 -10.75 -11.49
CA ARG A 309 -5.04 -11.26 -12.76
C ARG A 309 -4.54 -10.09 -13.62
N THR A 310 -3.51 -10.33 -14.43
CA THR A 310 -3.02 -9.38 -15.44
C THR A 310 -3.91 -9.38 -16.70
N PRO A 311 -4.09 -8.25 -17.41
CA PRO A 311 -4.89 -8.22 -18.64
C PRO A 311 -4.32 -9.09 -19.77
N LEU A 312 -3.00 -9.09 -19.91
CA LEU A 312 -2.23 -9.98 -20.80
C LEU A 312 -1.53 -11.06 -19.97
N GLU A 313 -0.86 -11.99 -20.64
CA GLU A 313 -0.03 -13.01 -19.98
C GLU A 313 0.93 -12.37 -18.97
N ALA A 314 0.98 -12.94 -17.75
CA ALA A 314 1.70 -12.34 -16.63
C ALA A 314 3.20 -12.15 -16.93
N HIS A 315 3.81 -13.11 -17.64
CA HIS A 315 5.22 -13.03 -18.02
C HIS A 315 5.50 -11.83 -18.93
N GLN A 316 4.66 -11.59 -19.94
CA GLN A 316 4.81 -10.43 -20.84
C GLN A 316 4.60 -9.12 -20.07
N THR A 317 3.53 -9.06 -19.28
CA THR A 317 3.17 -7.88 -18.46
C THR A 317 4.33 -7.45 -17.55
N PHE A 318 5.00 -8.41 -16.92
CA PHE A 318 6.12 -8.13 -16.02
C PHE A 318 7.46 -7.95 -16.74
N LYS A 319 7.61 -8.44 -17.97
CA LYS A 319 8.77 -8.13 -18.81
C LYS A 319 8.74 -6.67 -19.26
N ASP A 320 7.56 -6.15 -19.57
CA ASP A 320 7.33 -4.76 -19.98
C ASP A 320 7.49 -3.78 -18.80
N ASP A 321 6.81 -4.03 -17.67
CA ASP A 321 6.97 -3.26 -16.44
C ASP A 321 7.00 -4.19 -15.20
N PRO A 322 8.21 -4.56 -14.72
CA PRO A 322 8.37 -5.46 -13.58
C PRO A 322 7.76 -4.94 -12.27
N LEU A 323 7.56 -3.63 -12.11
CA LEU A 323 6.93 -3.07 -10.92
C LEU A 323 5.49 -3.56 -10.74
N ARG A 324 4.82 -3.94 -11.84
CA ARG A 324 3.45 -4.49 -11.82
C ARG A 324 3.35 -5.76 -10.98
N LEU A 325 4.40 -6.57 -10.89
CA LEU A 325 4.44 -7.72 -10.00
C LEU A 325 4.31 -7.31 -8.51
N ILE A 326 5.09 -6.31 -8.09
CA ILE A 326 5.02 -5.77 -6.72
C ILE A 326 3.65 -5.12 -6.45
N ARG A 327 3.08 -4.45 -7.47
CA ARG A 327 1.73 -3.89 -7.38
C ARG A 327 0.66 -4.97 -7.25
N CYS A 328 0.79 -6.11 -7.93
CA CYS A 328 -0.14 -7.24 -7.80
C CYS A 328 -0.19 -7.73 -6.35
N ILE A 329 0.97 -7.89 -5.69
CA ILE A 329 1.04 -8.22 -4.26
C ILE A 329 0.31 -7.18 -3.43
N ARG A 330 0.59 -5.89 -3.65
CA ARG A 330 -0.08 -4.81 -2.92
C ARG A 330 -1.60 -4.83 -3.10
N PHE A 331 -2.10 -5.04 -4.31
CA PHE A 331 -3.54 -5.08 -4.55
C PHE A 331 -4.18 -6.34 -3.96
N SER A 332 -3.51 -7.48 -4.07
CA SER A 332 -3.94 -8.73 -3.43
C SER A 332 -4.13 -8.52 -1.92
N THR A 333 -3.16 -7.93 -1.23
CA THR A 333 -3.24 -7.76 0.23
C THR A 333 -4.09 -6.57 0.67
N ARG A 334 -4.21 -5.53 -0.17
CA ARG A 334 -5.15 -4.42 0.07
C ARG A 334 -6.60 -4.90 0.05
N PHE A 335 -6.96 -5.76 -0.89
CA PHE A 335 -8.34 -6.21 -1.09
C PHE A 335 -8.64 -7.60 -0.49
N GLY A 336 -7.62 -8.33 -0.04
CA GLY A 336 -7.76 -9.73 0.41
C GLY A 336 -8.01 -10.71 -0.75
N PHE A 337 -7.61 -10.35 -1.96
CA PHE A 337 -7.83 -11.13 -3.19
C PHE A 337 -6.70 -12.12 -3.42
N LYS A 338 -6.98 -13.20 -4.15
CA LYS A 338 -5.98 -14.22 -4.50
C LYS A 338 -5.23 -13.84 -5.78
N LEU A 339 -3.93 -14.13 -5.85
CA LEU A 339 -3.18 -14.03 -7.10
C LEU A 339 -3.58 -15.15 -8.06
N ASP A 340 -3.66 -14.82 -9.35
CA ASP A 340 -3.74 -15.82 -10.41
C ASP A 340 -2.45 -16.65 -10.50
N GLN A 341 -2.57 -17.95 -10.79
CA GLN A 341 -1.43 -18.87 -10.82
C GLN A 341 -0.34 -18.44 -11.82
N GLN A 342 -0.69 -17.77 -12.92
CA GLN A 342 0.31 -17.28 -13.87
C GLN A 342 1.24 -16.22 -13.25
N ILE A 343 0.75 -15.42 -12.29
CA ILE A 343 1.54 -14.42 -11.58
C ILE A 343 2.60 -15.12 -10.73
N ASP A 344 2.23 -16.18 -10.01
CA ASP A 344 3.15 -16.96 -9.19
C ASP A 344 4.25 -17.61 -10.05
N CYS A 345 3.88 -18.17 -11.21
CA CYS A 345 4.84 -18.71 -12.17
C CYS A 345 5.79 -17.65 -12.72
N ALA A 346 5.26 -16.49 -13.10
CA ALA A 346 6.07 -15.39 -13.65
C ALA A 346 7.01 -14.78 -12.59
N ALA A 347 6.57 -14.66 -11.34
CA ALA A 347 7.39 -14.13 -10.23
C ALA A 347 8.64 -14.98 -9.97
N ARG A 348 8.54 -16.30 -10.17
CA ARG A 348 9.64 -17.26 -9.97
C ARG A 348 10.59 -17.38 -11.17
N SER A 349 10.24 -16.79 -12.31
CA SER A 349 11.09 -16.77 -13.51
C SER A 349 12.32 -15.89 -13.32
N GLU A 350 13.51 -16.42 -13.59
CA GLU A 350 14.75 -15.63 -13.46
C GLU A 350 14.79 -14.44 -14.42
N SER A 351 14.15 -14.54 -15.59
CA SER A 351 14.03 -13.42 -16.53
C SER A 351 13.30 -12.24 -15.90
N ILE A 352 12.21 -12.48 -15.17
CA ILE A 352 11.44 -11.43 -14.50
C ILE A 352 12.19 -10.88 -13.30
N ARG A 353 12.91 -11.74 -12.56
CA ARG A 353 13.75 -11.32 -11.43
C ARG A 353 14.89 -10.41 -11.89
N ASN A 354 15.52 -10.71 -13.02
CA ASN A 354 16.52 -9.85 -13.66
C ASN A 354 15.90 -8.52 -14.12
N ALA A 355 14.76 -8.58 -14.81
CA ALA A 355 14.07 -7.37 -15.24
C ALA A 355 13.72 -6.44 -14.05
N LEU A 356 13.31 -7.00 -12.90
CA LEU A 356 13.04 -6.23 -11.68
C LEU A 356 14.31 -5.56 -11.12
N ARG A 357 15.48 -6.21 -11.23
CA ARG A 357 16.79 -5.64 -10.80
C ARG A 357 17.25 -4.51 -11.72
N GLU A 358 17.10 -4.70 -13.03
CA GLU A 358 17.71 -3.83 -14.04
C GLU A 358 16.81 -2.66 -14.44
N LYS A 359 15.51 -2.90 -14.63
CA LYS A 359 14.58 -1.89 -15.18
C LYS A 359 13.96 -0.97 -14.13
N ILE A 360 13.87 -1.40 -12.87
CA ILE A 360 13.12 -0.69 -11.84
C ILE A 360 14.05 -0.11 -10.79
N SER A 361 13.93 1.21 -10.57
CA SER A 361 14.70 1.89 -9.53
C SER A 361 14.27 1.45 -8.13
N ARG A 362 15.22 1.49 -7.20
CA ARG A 362 15.03 1.08 -5.80
C ARG A 362 13.94 1.91 -5.09
N GLU A 363 13.85 3.19 -5.42
CA GLU A 363 12.87 4.13 -4.88
C GLU A 363 11.43 3.70 -5.21
N ARG A 364 11.19 3.17 -6.41
CA ARG A 364 9.85 2.70 -6.82
C ARG A 364 9.44 1.44 -6.07
N ILE A 365 10.38 0.52 -5.84
CA ILE A 365 10.15 -0.68 -5.02
C ILE A 365 9.85 -0.26 -3.57
N GLY A 366 10.65 0.65 -3.00
CA GLY A 366 10.43 1.21 -1.67
C GLY A 366 9.04 1.84 -1.53
N THR A 367 8.62 2.64 -2.51
CA THR A 367 7.30 3.30 -2.52
C THR A 367 6.15 2.29 -2.46
N GLU A 368 6.22 1.21 -3.24
CA GLU A 368 5.18 0.18 -3.21
C GLU A 368 5.23 -0.65 -1.91
N LEU A 369 6.43 -0.94 -1.37
CA LEU A 369 6.59 -1.57 -0.06
C LEU A 369 6.00 -0.72 1.06
N GLU A 370 6.24 0.58 1.06
CA GLU A 370 5.69 1.49 2.06
C GLU A 370 4.15 1.46 2.06
N LYS A 371 3.53 1.47 0.88
CA LYS A 371 2.07 1.34 0.75
C LYS A 371 1.56 -0.01 1.27
N MET A 372 2.32 -1.10 1.09
CA MET A 372 1.96 -2.41 1.64
C MET A 372 2.06 -2.43 3.17
N LEU A 373 3.10 -1.82 3.74
CA LEU A 373 3.34 -1.81 5.20
C LEU A 373 2.41 -0.86 5.97
N LYS A 374 1.93 0.20 5.31
CA LYS A 374 0.84 1.06 5.81
C LYS A 374 -0.56 0.49 5.54
N GLY A 375 -0.66 -0.52 4.68
CA GLY A 375 -1.92 -1.10 4.24
C GLY A 375 -2.69 -1.86 5.34
N PRO A 376 -3.86 -2.43 4.99
CA PRO A 376 -4.71 -3.15 5.94
C PRO A 376 -4.05 -4.43 6.45
N ASP A 377 -3.29 -5.16 5.62
CA ASP A 377 -2.63 -6.42 5.99
C ASP A 377 -1.14 -6.47 5.62
N PRO A 378 -0.25 -5.81 6.40
CA PRO A 378 1.19 -5.85 6.16
C PRO A 378 1.79 -7.25 6.28
N TYR A 379 1.29 -8.07 7.21
CA TYR A 379 1.75 -9.45 7.41
C TYR A 379 1.60 -10.28 6.13
N SER A 380 0.41 -10.26 5.52
CA SER A 380 0.17 -11.01 4.29
C SER A 380 1.04 -10.50 3.14
N SER A 381 1.37 -9.20 3.12
CA SER A 381 2.27 -8.61 2.13
C SER A 381 3.70 -9.14 2.28
N VAL A 382 4.22 -9.13 3.51
CA VAL A 382 5.55 -9.68 3.83
C VAL A 382 5.62 -11.17 3.52
N LYS A 383 4.58 -11.93 3.91
CA LYS A 383 4.50 -13.36 3.64
C LYS A 383 4.54 -13.64 2.13
N MET A 384 3.73 -12.93 1.34
CA MET A 384 3.67 -13.11 -0.11
C MET A 384 4.99 -12.75 -0.81
N ILE A 385 5.68 -11.69 -0.36
CA ILE A 385 7.03 -11.35 -0.85
C ILE A 385 8.00 -12.52 -0.65
N ILE A 386 7.95 -13.20 0.50
CA ILE A 386 8.82 -14.34 0.82
C ILE A 386 8.40 -15.57 0.00
N ASP A 387 7.11 -15.91 -0.05
CA ASP A 387 6.58 -17.08 -0.78
C ASP A 387 6.86 -17.02 -2.30
N LEU A 388 6.94 -15.81 -2.85
CA LEU A 388 7.29 -15.55 -4.26
C LEU A 388 8.80 -15.45 -4.50
N GLY A 389 9.64 -15.56 -3.45
CA GLY A 389 11.11 -15.49 -3.57
C GLY A 389 11.65 -14.10 -3.93
N LEU A 390 10.88 -13.05 -3.63
CA LEU A 390 11.20 -11.65 -3.93
C LEU A 390 11.93 -10.93 -2.80
N TYR A 391 11.96 -11.51 -1.59
CA TYR A 391 12.64 -10.93 -0.43
C TYR A 391 14.09 -10.46 -0.71
N PRO A 392 15.01 -11.28 -1.26
CA PRO A 392 16.38 -10.85 -1.52
C PRO A 392 16.49 -9.77 -2.61
N LEU A 393 15.46 -9.61 -3.45
CA LEU A 393 15.40 -8.54 -4.44
C LEU A 393 14.94 -7.21 -3.81
N ILE A 394 14.11 -7.27 -2.78
CA ILE A 394 13.59 -6.07 -2.10
C ILE A 394 14.53 -5.63 -0.98
N PHE A 395 15.05 -6.57 -0.19
CA PHE A 395 15.97 -6.35 0.92
C PHE A 395 17.37 -6.83 0.52
N CYS A 396 18.05 -6.10 -0.37
CA CYS A 396 19.35 -6.52 -0.88
C CYS A 396 20.40 -6.48 0.23
N LYS A 397 21.19 -7.56 0.35
CA LYS A 397 22.36 -7.59 1.22
C LYS A 397 23.42 -6.59 0.68
N PRO A 398 23.99 -5.71 1.52
CA PRO A 398 25.08 -4.83 1.09
C PRO A 398 26.36 -5.62 0.75
N ASP A 399 27.17 -5.13 -0.20
CA ASP A 399 28.33 -5.87 -0.72
C ASP A 399 29.51 -6.02 0.28
N GLN A 400 29.63 -5.13 1.27
CA GLN A 400 30.77 -5.05 2.20
C GLN A 400 30.46 -5.59 3.59
N THR A 401 29.80 -6.75 3.68
CA THR A 401 29.44 -7.36 4.96
C THR A 401 30.63 -8.07 5.62
N THR A 402 30.69 -8.02 6.95
CA THR A 402 31.72 -8.69 7.75
C THR A 402 31.60 -10.22 7.77
N THR A 403 30.49 -10.78 7.27
CA THR A 403 30.21 -12.22 7.23
C THR A 403 29.68 -12.64 5.85
N ASP A 404 30.19 -13.78 5.36
CA ASP A 404 29.71 -14.43 4.12
C ASP A 404 28.35 -15.12 4.29
N GLN A 405 27.76 -15.08 5.48
CA GLN A 405 26.45 -15.68 5.76
C GLN A 405 25.38 -15.13 4.81
N GLU A 406 24.66 -16.03 4.13
CA GLU A 406 23.49 -15.69 3.34
C GLU A 406 22.44 -14.97 4.21
N SER A 407 21.50 -14.26 3.57
CA SER A 407 20.39 -13.57 4.26
C SER A 407 19.81 -14.48 5.35
N GLY A 408 19.80 -14.00 6.60
CA GLY A 408 19.38 -14.79 7.77
C GLY A 408 17.97 -15.40 7.65
N ASP A 409 17.63 -16.30 8.57
CA ASP A 409 16.42 -17.12 8.52
C ASP A 409 15.13 -16.30 8.28
N LEU A 410 14.54 -16.46 7.09
CA LEU A 410 13.30 -15.80 6.69
C LEU A 410 12.08 -16.29 7.47
N SER A 411 12.17 -17.45 8.14
CA SER A 411 11.13 -17.94 9.04
C SER A 411 10.89 -16.96 10.20
N LEU A 412 11.96 -16.29 10.67
CA LEU A 412 11.90 -15.27 11.72
C LEU A 412 11.11 -14.04 11.26
N VAL A 413 11.23 -13.65 9.98
CA VAL A 413 10.46 -12.54 9.40
C VAL A 413 8.97 -12.85 9.39
N ILE A 414 8.60 -14.06 8.95
CA ILE A 414 7.19 -14.50 8.94
C ILE A 414 6.67 -14.58 10.37
N ARG A 415 7.44 -15.17 11.29
CA ARG A 415 7.04 -15.37 12.69
C ARG A 415 6.85 -14.05 13.43
N SER A 416 7.82 -13.14 13.35
CA SER A 416 7.73 -11.81 13.98
C SER A 416 6.57 -10.97 13.42
N SER A 417 6.41 -10.94 12.11
CA SER A 417 5.31 -10.22 11.45
C SER A 417 3.94 -10.80 11.83
N LYS A 418 3.85 -12.14 11.95
CA LYS A 418 2.62 -12.82 12.41
C LYS A 418 2.32 -12.50 13.87
N LEU A 419 3.33 -12.50 14.74
CA LEU A 419 3.20 -12.14 16.14
C LEU A 419 2.72 -10.69 16.28
N LEU A 420 3.33 -9.76 15.57
CA LEU A 420 2.91 -8.35 15.57
C LEU A 420 1.44 -8.20 15.14
N LYS A 421 1.02 -8.89 14.08
CA LYS A 421 -0.40 -8.93 13.66
C LYS A 421 -1.32 -9.52 14.74
N TYR A 422 -0.91 -10.62 15.38
CA TYR A 422 -1.71 -11.30 16.39
C TYR A 422 -1.87 -10.46 17.66
N LEU A 423 -0.78 -9.86 18.14
CA LEU A 423 -0.78 -9.02 19.33
C LEU A 423 -1.68 -7.78 19.15
N ALA A 424 -1.67 -7.19 17.95
CA ALA A 424 -2.46 -6.00 17.65
C ALA A 424 -3.87 -6.27 17.10
N GLY A 425 -4.21 -7.53 16.78
CA GLY A 425 -5.51 -7.88 16.23
C GLY A 425 -6.65 -7.72 17.26
N PRO A 426 -7.88 -7.40 16.83
CA PRO A 426 -9.03 -7.41 17.72
C PRO A 426 -9.17 -8.81 18.33
N LYS A 427 -9.12 -8.88 19.67
CA LYS A 427 -9.39 -10.13 20.37
C LYS A 427 -10.86 -10.45 20.15
N LYS A 428 -11.16 -11.64 19.61
CA LYS A 428 -12.51 -12.17 19.72
C LYS A 428 -12.81 -12.24 21.21
N GLU A 429 -13.76 -11.43 21.68
CA GLU A 429 -14.32 -11.59 23.01
C GLU A 429 -14.77 -13.04 23.14
N THR A 430 -14.05 -13.82 23.95
CA THR A 430 -14.57 -15.08 24.44
C THR A 430 -15.74 -14.69 25.34
N VAL A 431 -16.94 -14.67 24.77
CA VAL A 431 -18.19 -14.44 25.48
C VAL A 431 -18.32 -15.55 26.52
N GLN A 432 -17.85 -15.29 27.75
CA GLN A 432 -18.35 -15.95 28.94
C GLN A 432 -19.80 -15.48 29.13
N LYS A 433 -20.73 -16.10 28.41
CA LYS A 433 -22.11 -16.17 28.86
C LYS A 433 -22.22 -17.41 29.74
N SER A 434 -22.00 -17.17 31.02
CA SER A 434 -22.52 -18.01 32.10
C SER A 434 -24.04 -18.07 31.99
N SER A 435 -24.59 -19.20 31.57
CA SER A 435 -25.92 -19.64 32.00
C SER A 435 -26.10 -21.15 31.82
N GLY A 436 -26.01 -21.88 32.93
CA GLY A 436 -26.82 -23.06 33.19
C GLY A 436 -26.35 -24.40 32.61
N TYR A 437 -26.11 -25.33 33.54
CA TYR A 437 -25.98 -26.79 33.42
C TYR A 437 -24.57 -27.39 33.20
N SER A 438 -24.28 -28.26 34.16
CA SER A 438 -23.09 -29.01 34.52
C SER A 438 -22.82 -30.21 33.62
N GLU A 439 -21.54 -30.52 33.37
CA GLU A 439 -20.83 -31.71 33.88
C GLU A 439 -19.49 -31.92 33.15
N GLY A 440 -18.41 -31.97 33.95
CA GLY A 440 -17.24 -32.81 33.74
C GLY A 440 -16.50 -32.80 32.40
N ILE A 441 -15.70 -31.77 32.13
CA ILE A 441 -14.39 -31.91 31.48
C ILE A 441 -13.46 -30.87 32.10
N GLU A 442 -12.51 -31.30 32.94
CA GLU A 442 -11.36 -30.48 33.33
C GLU A 442 -10.44 -30.30 32.11
N SER A 443 -10.77 -29.37 31.22
CA SER A 443 -9.76 -28.78 30.34
C SER A 443 -9.06 -27.67 31.13
N LYS A 444 -7.78 -27.86 31.41
CA LYS A 444 -6.88 -26.78 31.85
C LYS A 444 -6.88 -25.70 30.77
N ASP A 445 -7.80 -24.75 30.86
CA ASP A 445 -7.76 -23.52 30.09
C ASP A 445 -6.56 -22.70 30.58
N LYS A 446 -5.39 -22.93 29.98
CA LYS A 446 -4.23 -22.05 30.14
C LYS A 446 -4.68 -20.65 29.69
N LYS A 447 -4.93 -19.74 30.64
CA LYS A 447 -5.12 -18.32 30.37
C LYS A 447 -3.87 -17.82 29.64
N THR A 448 -3.97 -17.67 28.32
CA THR A 448 -2.89 -17.10 27.52
C THR A 448 -2.64 -15.68 28.00
N GLN A 449 -1.39 -15.36 28.35
CA GLN A 449 -1.09 -14.06 28.95
C GLN A 449 -1.30 -12.94 27.92
N ILE A 450 -2.03 -11.90 28.33
CA ILE A 450 -2.40 -10.79 27.46
C ILE A 450 -1.32 -9.72 27.54
N VAL A 451 -0.71 -9.33 26.41
CA VAL A 451 0.17 -8.15 26.34
C VAL A 451 -0.60 -6.90 26.75
N ASP A 452 0.03 -6.07 27.58
CA ASP A 452 -0.52 -4.81 28.06
C ASP A 452 -0.94 -3.91 26.87
N PRO A 453 -2.19 -3.41 26.82
CA PRO A 453 -2.67 -2.57 25.74
C PRO A 453 -1.82 -1.31 25.48
N LEU A 454 -1.14 -0.77 26.49
CA LEU A 454 -0.30 0.41 26.36
C LEU A 454 0.90 0.18 25.45
N LEU A 455 1.46 -1.05 25.42
CA LEU A 455 2.54 -1.40 24.49
C LEU A 455 2.08 -1.30 23.03
N LEU A 456 0.79 -1.52 22.77
CA LEU A 456 0.21 -1.56 21.43
C LEU A 456 -0.41 -0.21 21.01
N ARG A 457 -0.53 0.75 21.92
CA ARG A 457 -1.20 2.05 21.69
C ARG A 457 -0.69 2.74 20.42
N ASN A 458 0.61 3.04 20.37
CA ASN A 458 1.19 3.78 19.24
C ASN A 458 1.12 2.99 17.92
N PHE A 459 1.14 1.65 17.98
CA PHE A 459 1.00 0.81 16.78
C PHE A 459 -0.42 0.91 16.20
N ASN A 460 -1.45 0.90 17.06
CA ASN A 460 -2.84 0.99 16.65
C ASN A 460 -3.22 2.40 16.16
N ASP A 461 -2.57 3.44 16.72
CA ASP A 461 -2.92 4.84 16.44
C ASP A 461 -2.18 5.45 15.25
N SER A 462 -1.08 4.86 14.77
CA SER A 462 -0.25 5.45 13.71
C SER A 462 0.22 4.45 12.65
N ASP A 463 -0.21 4.67 11.40
CA ASP A 463 0.26 3.93 10.23
C ASP A 463 1.78 4.07 10.00
N VAL A 464 2.38 5.18 10.44
CA VAL A 464 3.83 5.40 10.35
C VAL A 464 4.57 4.47 11.31
N ILE A 465 4.09 4.34 12.55
CA ILE A 465 4.67 3.43 13.54
C ILE A 465 4.42 1.97 13.15
N LYS A 466 3.21 1.65 12.68
CA LYS A 466 2.86 0.36 12.09
C LYS A 466 3.84 -0.04 10.98
N LYS A 467 4.05 0.83 9.99
CA LYS A 467 5.04 0.64 8.91
C LYS A 467 6.42 0.31 9.48
N ARG A 468 6.90 1.10 10.43
CA ARG A 468 8.27 0.95 10.97
C ARG A 468 8.46 -0.33 11.78
N LEU A 469 7.45 -0.75 12.55
CA LEU A 469 7.53 -2.00 13.32
C LEU A 469 7.50 -3.23 12.40
N TYR A 470 6.67 -3.25 11.35
CA TYR A 470 6.73 -4.31 10.35
C TYR A 470 8.04 -4.28 9.55
N LEU A 471 8.56 -3.10 9.22
CA LEU A 471 9.87 -2.98 8.58
C LEU A 471 10.99 -3.49 9.49
N GLY A 472 10.91 -3.24 10.80
CA GLY A 472 11.79 -3.84 11.79
C GLY A 472 11.74 -5.37 11.77
N CYS A 473 10.54 -5.96 11.70
CA CYS A 473 10.35 -7.42 11.56
C CYS A 473 11.04 -7.96 10.29
N CYS A 474 10.89 -7.25 9.16
CA CYS A 474 11.56 -7.59 7.90
C CYS A 474 13.08 -7.53 8.00
N LEU A 475 13.66 -6.76 8.92
CA LEU A 475 15.10 -6.56 9.04
C LEU A 475 15.75 -7.43 10.12
N ILE A 476 14.99 -8.27 10.82
CA ILE A 476 15.53 -9.22 11.83
C ILE A 476 16.68 -10.07 11.28
N PRO A 477 16.65 -10.61 10.05
CA PRO A 477 17.76 -11.36 9.46
C PRO A 477 19.09 -10.59 9.42
N PHE A 478 19.05 -9.26 9.50
CA PHE A 478 20.23 -8.41 9.47
C PHE A 478 20.73 -8.02 10.88
N LYS A 479 20.09 -8.44 11.99
CA LYS A 479 20.44 -8.01 13.37
C LYS A 479 21.94 -8.09 13.64
N SER A 480 22.55 -9.22 13.30
CA SER A 480 23.96 -9.51 13.60
C SER A 480 24.92 -9.20 12.44
N ILE A 481 24.45 -8.54 11.39
CA ILE A 481 25.24 -8.24 10.20
C ILE A 481 25.69 -6.78 10.25
N PHE A 482 27.00 -6.58 10.17
CA PHE A 482 27.62 -5.25 10.11
C PHE A 482 28.46 -5.12 8.83
N CYS A 483 28.59 -3.89 8.36
CA CYS A 483 29.34 -3.55 7.16
C CYS A 483 30.42 -2.51 7.48
N LYS A 484 31.56 -2.60 6.80
CA LYS A 484 32.61 -1.58 6.91
C LYS A 484 32.33 -0.43 5.94
N ALA A 485 31.44 0.48 6.31
CA ALA A 485 31.24 1.71 5.53
C ALA A 485 32.32 2.74 5.92
N ARG A 486 33.32 2.91 5.05
CA ARG A 486 34.51 3.76 5.32
C ARG A 486 35.30 3.25 6.55
N LYS A 487 35.61 4.13 7.52
CA LYS A 487 36.33 3.82 8.77
C LYS A 487 35.41 3.42 9.93
N LYS A 488 34.10 3.29 9.73
CA LYS A 488 33.13 2.98 10.81
C LYS A 488 32.37 1.69 10.49
N SER A 489 32.13 0.89 11.53
CA SER A 489 31.20 -0.26 11.45
C SER A 489 29.77 0.28 11.46
N VAL A 490 28.97 -0.12 10.48
CA VAL A 490 27.56 0.28 10.35
C VAL A 490 26.70 -0.98 10.30
N TRP A 491 25.58 -0.98 11.02
CA TRP A 491 24.63 -2.08 10.99
C TRP A 491 24.03 -2.23 9.59
N ALA A 492 24.02 -3.45 9.03
CA ALA A 492 23.63 -3.68 7.64
C ALA A 492 22.19 -3.23 7.34
N GLY A 493 21.28 -3.33 8.31
CA GLY A 493 19.91 -2.87 8.15
C GLY A 493 19.79 -1.38 7.82
N GLU A 494 20.70 -0.53 8.30
CA GLU A 494 20.71 0.89 7.92
C GLU A 494 20.97 1.08 6.42
N LEU A 495 21.89 0.28 5.85
CA LEU A 495 22.22 0.30 4.43
C LEU A 495 21.06 -0.26 3.59
N VAL A 496 20.39 -1.32 4.06
CA VAL A 496 19.18 -1.84 3.40
C VAL A 496 18.13 -0.73 3.30
N ILE A 497 17.88 0.01 4.38
CA ILE A 497 16.90 1.11 4.40
C ILE A 497 17.31 2.22 3.42
N SER A 498 18.57 2.66 3.44
CA SER A 498 19.02 3.81 2.64
C SER A 498 19.35 3.50 1.18
N GLU A 499 19.86 2.32 0.88
CA GLU A 499 20.36 1.95 -0.45
C GLU A 499 19.36 1.05 -1.20
N SER A 500 18.78 0.06 -0.50
CA SER A 500 17.85 -0.89 -1.14
C SER A 500 16.42 -0.39 -1.18
N LEU A 501 15.95 0.28 -0.12
CA LEU A 501 14.57 0.76 -0.02
C LEU A 501 14.43 2.27 -0.27
N LYS A 502 15.53 3.01 -0.15
CA LYS A 502 15.60 4.47 -0.34
C LYS A 502 14.63 5.23 0.58
N PHE A 503 14.41 4.71 1.78
CA PHE A 503 13.59 5.41 2.80
C PHE A 503 14.37 6.53 3.49
N GLY A 504 13.62 7.48 4.06
CA GLY A 504 14.16 8.68 4.68
C GLY A 504 14.97 8.42 5.95
N ASN A 505 15.75 9.42 6.36
CA ASN A 505 16.60 9.33 7.56
C ASN A 505 15.81 9.05 8.85
N HIS A 506 14.57 9.52 8.96
CA HIS A 506 13.72 9.25 10.11
C HIS A 506 13.43 7.75 10.28
N ASP A 507 13.07 7.05 9.20
CA ASP A 507 12.83 5.61 9.24
C ASP A 507 14.11 4.85 9.60
N LYS A 508 15.25 5.26 9.02
CA LYS A 508 16.56 4.67 9.31
C LYS A 508 16.93 4.80 10.79
N ILE A 509 16.88 6.01 11.35
CA ILE A 509 17.27 6.26 12.75
C ILE A 509 16.33 5.53 13.70
N PHE A 510 15.02 5.61 13.47
CA PHE A 510 14.01 4.96 14.30
C PHE A 510 14.25 3.45 14.36
N ILE A 511 14.42 2.80 13.22
CA ILE A 511 14.58 1.34 13.17
C ILE A 511 15.95 0.93 13.73
N ALA A 512 17.01 1.67 13.43
CA ALA A 512 18.31 1.40 14.05
C ALA A 512 18.25 1.47 15.58
N ASN A 513 17.49 2.42 16.12
CA ASN A 513 17.26 2.51 17.57
C ASN A 513 16.41 1.36 18.10
N LEU A 514 15.38 0.88 17.37
CA LEU A 514 14.66 -0.33 17.76
C LEU A 514 15.60 -1.53 17.93
N PHE A 515 16.56 -1.73 17.01
CA PHE A 515 17.53 -2.82 17.11
C PHE A 515 18.52 -2.62 18.26
N ARG A 516 19.09 -1.41 18.42
CA ARG A 516 19.97 -1.09 19.56
C ARG A 516 19.26 -1.21 20.91
N SER A 517 17.95 -0.96 20.95
CA SER A 517 17.15 -1.08 22.16
C SER A 517 17.06 -2.52 22.66
N ILE A 518 17.14 -3.51 21.75
CA ILE A 518 17.16 -4.93 22.14
C ILE A 518 18.39 -5.20 23.01
N ASP A 519 19.57 -4.81 22.53
CA ASP A 519 20.83 -5.06 23.23
C ASP A 519 20.85 -4.32 24.58
N LEU A 520 20.39 -3.07 24.62
CA LEU A 520 20.29 -2.28 25.85
C LEU A 520 19.33 -2.90 26.90
N ILE A 521 18.21 -3.46 26.45
CA ILE A 521 17.24 -4.14 27.32
C ILE A 521 17.82 -5.47 27.83
N GLU A 522 18.60 -6.18 27.02
CA GLU A 522 19.31 -7.41 27.42
C GLU A 522 20.41 -7.11 28.45
N GLU A 523 21.18 -6.04 28.29
CA GLU A 523 22.12 -5.53 29.29
C GLU A 523 21.43 -5.17 30.61
N SER A 524 20.16 -4.76 30.55
CA SER A 524 19.32 -4.44 31.71
C SER A 524 18.44 -5.62 32.17
N SER A 525 18.87 -6.86 31.91
CA SER A 525 18.10 -8.08 32.18
C SER A 525 17.60 -8.22 33.61
N GLN A 526 18.33 -7.69 34.60
CA GLN A 526 17.93 -7.64 36.02
C GLN A 526 16.53 -7.05 36.26
N ILE A 527 16.07 -6.13 35.38
CA ILE A 527 14.73 -5.53 35.46
C ILE A 527 13.63 -6.59 35.28
N PHE A 528 13.92 -7.65 34.53
CA PHE A 528 12.96 -8.70 34.20
C PHE A 528 13.01 -9.88 35.19
N ASP A 529 13.91 -9.83 36.18
CA ASP A 529 13.96 -10.82 37.25
C ASP A 529 12.76 -10.66 38.19
N GLN A 530 12.09 -11.77 38.52
CA GLN A 530 10.81 -11.74 39.25
C GLN A 530 10.88 -11.01 40.59
N GLY A 531 12.04 -10.96 41.24
CA GLY A 531 12.22 -10.30 42.54
C GLY A 531 12.54 -8.80 42.46
N PHE A 532 13.13 -8.32 41.36
CA PHE A 532 13.67 -6.95 41.30
C PHE A 532 12.56 -5.89 41.33
N LEU A 533 11.54 -6.02 40.48
CA LEU A 533 10.42 -5.07 40.42
C LEU A 533 9.47 -5.13 41.63
N ASN A 534 9.65 -6.14 42.50
CA ASN A 534 8.88 -6.35 43.71
C ASN A 534 9.60 -5.86 44.98
N GLN A 535 10.76 -5.20 44.86
CA GLN A 535 11.44 -4.62 46.01
C GLN A 535 10.67 -3.44 46.58
N ASP A 536 10.63 -3.36 47.90
CA ASP A 536 9.89 -2.35 48.66
C ASP A 536 10.84 -1.31 49.29
N GLU A 537 10.28 -0.28 49.96
CA GLU A 537 11.06 0.78 50.61
C GLU A 537 11.98 0.27 51.74
N ASN A 538 11.66 -0.89 52.31
CA ASN A 538 12.42 -1.49 53.41
C ASN A 538 13.66 -2.26 52.93
N ASP A 539 13.72 -2.61 51.64
CA ASP A 539 14.88 -3.30 51.08
C ASP A 539 16.03 -2.30 50.93
N LYS A 540 17.19 -2.59 51.53
CA LYS A 540 18.39 -1.76 51.39
C LYS A 540 19.38 -2.44 50.44
N VAL A 541 19.76 -1.73 49.38
CA VAL A 541 20.71 -2.23 48.40
C VAL A 541 21.87 -1.24 48.27
N SER A 542 23.08 -1.72 48.55
CA SER A 542 24.32 -0.95 48.32
C SER A 542 24.81 -1.19 46.90
N ILE A 543 25.04 -0.12 46.13
CA ILE A 543 25.69 -0.20 44.82
C ILE A 543 27.11 0.35 44.93
N HIS A 544 28.09 -0.43 44.49
CA HIS A 544 29.46 0.04 44.30
C HIS A 544 29.55 0.76 42.95
N SER A 545 29.95 2.02 42.94
CA SER A 545 30.14 2.76 41.69
C SER A 545 31.38 2.25 40.95
N ASN A 546 31.21 1.36 39.98
CA ASN A 546 32.23 1.10 38.98
C ASN A 546 32.30 2.28 37.99
N HIS A 547 32.85 3.41 38.41
CA HIS A 547 33.51 4.29 37.46
C HIS A 547 34.95 3.80 37.32
N GLY A 548 35.21 3.16 36.18
CA GLY A 548 36.52 2.70 35.80
C GLY A 548 37.45 3.88 35.60
N ASP A 549 38.10 4.28 36.68
CA ASP A 549 39.46 4.80 36.69
C ASP A 549 40.04 4.47 38.08
N LYS A 550 41.00 3.55 38.08
CA LYS A 550 41.81 3.24 39.26
C LYS A 550 42.61 4.49 39.61
N GLU A 551 42.16 5.29 40.56
CA GLU A 551 43.06 6.18 41.30
C GLU A 551 42.47 6.55 42.67
N GLU A 552 43.33 6.45 43.67
CA GLU A 552 43.07 6.49 45.11
C GLU A 552 42.16 7.67 45.55
N GLY A 553 40.90 7.36 45.85
CA GLY A 553 39.94 8.25 46.50
C GLY A 553 38.68 7.46 46.81
N GLY A 554 38.35 7.32 48.11
CA GLY A 554 37.41 6.32 48.61
C GLY A 554 36.09 6.23 47.86
N ASP A 555 35.74 5.01 47.46
CA ASP A 555 34.42 4.67 46.91
C ASP A 555 33.35 4.93 47.98
N GLU A 556 32.55 5.99 47.81
CA GLU A 556 31.35 6.21 48.62
C GLU A 556 30.31 5.14 48.26
N GLU A 557 30.17 4.12 49.11
CA GLU A 557 29.10 3.13 49.01
C GLU A 557 27.74 3.83 49.12
N LYS A 558 27.02 3.96 48.00
CA LYS A 558 25.68 4.56 47.98
C LYS A 558 24.63 3.49 48.26
N THR A 559 23.95 3.61 49.39
CA THR A 559 22.79 2.77 49.73
C THR A 559 21.51 3.40 49.19
N TYR A 560 20.74 2.63 48.43
CA TYR A 560 19.41 2.99 47.94
C TYR A 560 18.36 2.10 48.61
N SER A 561 17.14 2.60 48.77
CA SER A 561 15.99 1.72 49.01
C SER A 561 15.65 0.91 47.75
N GLY A 562 14.91 -0.19 47.88
CA GLY A 562 14.47 -1.01 46.76
C GLY A 562 13.69 -0.18 45.72
N VAL A 563 12.75 0.65 46.17
CA VAL A 563 11.98 1.55 45.30
C VAL A 563 12.88 2.56 44.60
N GLU A 564 13.83 3.17 45.31
CA GLU A 564 14.78 4.12 44.72
C GLU A 564 15.65 3.47 43.64
N LEU A 565 16.08 2.23 43.87
CA LEU A 565 16.84 1.44 42.91
C LEU A 565 16.02 1.12 41.65
N ILE A 566 14.75 0.75 41.82
CA ILE A 566 13.83 0.52 40.68
C ILE A 566 13.64 1.82 39.89
N ARG A 567 13.33 2.93 40.56
CA ARG A 567 13.17 4.25 39.90
C ARG A 567 14.41 4.61 39.09
N LEU A 568 15.59 4.44 39.69
CA LEU A 568 16.86 4.73 39.05
C LEU A 568 17.10 3.85 37.81
N THR A 569 16.94 2.54 37.97
CA THR A 569 17.26 1.55 36.94
C THR A 569 16.29 1.64 35.76
N VAL A 570 14.99 1.60 36.05
CA VAL A 570 13.95 1.70 35.02
C VAL A 570 13.94 3.10 34.41
N GLY A 571 14.08 4.14 35.24
CA GLY A 571 14.09 5.53 34.78
C GLY A 571 15.25 5.82 33.82
N ARG A 572 16.47 5.35 34.12
CA ARG A 572 17.62 5.44 33.21
C ARG A 572 17.39 4.68 31.91
N LEU A 573 16.80 3.48 31.97
CA LEU A 573 16.48 2.71 30.78
C LEU A 573 15.52 3.48 29.86
N ILE A 574 14.35 3.89 30.37
CA ILE A 574 13.31 4.51 29.52
C ILE A 574 13.69 5.91 29.03
N ARG A 575 14.56 6.63 29.77
CA ARG A 575 15.06 7.96 29.41
C ARG A 575 16.27 7.91 28.47
N ASN A 576 16.85 6.72 28.24
CA ASN A 576 17.95 6.56 27.31
C ASN A 576 17.53 7.02 25.90
N PRO A 577 18.32 7.85 25.19
CA PRO A 577 17.98 8.35 23.86
C PRO A 577 17.74 7.27 22.78
N ILE A 578 18.27 6.06 22.98
CA ILE A 578 17.98 4.90 22.13
C ILE A 578 16.54 4.40 22.36
N MET A 579 16.09 4.38 23.62
CA MET A 579 14.74 3.95 24.00
C MET A 579 13.71 5.02 23.68
N HIS A 580 13.97 6.28 24.03
CA HIS A 580 13.06 7.40 23.89
C HIS A 580 13.82 8.69 23.49
N ASP A 581 13.43 9.30 22.38
CA ASP A 581 14.03 10.56 21.92
C ASP A 581 13.35 11.78 22.55
N LEU A 582 13.94 12.26 23.65
CA LEU A 582 13.48 13.43 24.40
C LEU A 582 13.50 14.74 23.60
N LYS A 583 14.24 14.83 22.48
CA LYS A 583 14.28 16.08 21.69
C LYS A 583 13.06 16.22 20.78
N GLN A 584 12.33 15.13 20.56
CA GLN A 584 11.22 15.07 19.62
C GLN A 584 10.04 14.28 20.20
N ILE A 585 9.64 14.61 21.44
CA ILE A 585 8.61 13.87 22.22
C ILE A 585 7.27 13.79 21.47
N GLU A 586 6.86 14.85 20.78
CA GLU A 586 5.58 14.94 20.06
C GLU A 586 5.68 14.43 18.60
N SER A 587 6.88 14.10 18.14
CA SER A 587 7.11 13.72 16.76
C SER A 587 6.85 12.23 16.55
N GLN A 588 5.98 11.89 15.60
CA GLN A 588 5.89 10.51 15.11
C GLN A 588 7.19 10.06 14.42
N ASN A 589 8.19 10.93 14.22
CA ASN A 589 9.46 10.60 13.57
C ASN A 589 10.56 10.09 14.52
N SER A 590 10.28 10.05 15.83
CA SER A 590 11.27 9.76 16.85
C SER A 590 10.94 8.47 17.61
N THR A 591 11.94 7.88 18.27
CA THR A 591 11.76 6.60 18.98
C THR A 591 11.05 6.86 20.31
N ASN A 592 10.08 6.02 20.67
CA ASN A 592 9.36 6.08 21.93
C ASN A 592 9.58 4.78 22.70
N TYR A 593 9.80 4.84 24.02
CA TYR A 593 10.10 3.67 24.84
C TYR A 593 9.06 2.54 24.67
N LEU A 594 7.77 2.85 24.46
CA LEU A 594 6.74 1.85 24.22
C LEU A 594 6.99 1.07 22.92
N ASN A 595 7.43 1.76 21.85
CA ASN A 595 7.75 1.13 20.57
C ASN A 595 9.01 0.25 20.70
N SER A 596 10.01 0.71 21.45
CA SER A 596 11.24 -0.03 21.74
C SER A 596 10.98 -1.29 22.57
N LEU A 597 10.17 -1.17 23.63
CA LEU A 597 9.73 -2.30 24.45
C LEU A 597 8.88 -3.29 23.65
N LEU A 598 7.92 -2.80 22.85
CA LEU A 598 7.09 -3.66 21.99
C LEU A 598 7.96 -4.43 20.97
N PHE A 599 8.89 -3.75 20.30
CA PHE A 599 9.76 -4.41 19.33
C PHE A 599 10.69 -5.44 19.98
N SER A 600 11.25 -5.10 21.15
CA SER A 600 12.06 -6.02 21.96
C SER A 600 11.27 -7.25 22.40
N LEU A 601 10.02 -7.07 22.86
CA LEU A 601 9.10 -8.15 23.17
C LEU A 601 8.86 -9.06 21.97
N ILE A 602 8.53 -8.48 20.81
CA ILE A 602 8.30 -9.24 19.56
C ILE A 602 9.54 -10.04 19.18
N TYR A 603 10.73 -9.44 19.26
CA TYR A 603 11.99 -10.11 18.96
C TYR A 603 12.22 -11.30 19.91
N LYS A 604 12.10 -11.11 21.22
CA LYS A 604 12.25 -12.19 22.21
C LYS A 604 11.24 -13.33 22.00
N LEU A 605 9.97 -13.02 21.76
CA LEU A 605 8.94 -14.02 21.47
C LEU A 605 9.17 -14.75 20.14
N THR A 606 9.84 -14.09 19.18
CA THR A 606 10.17 -14.68 17.88
C THR A 606 11.26 -15.73 18.01
N ILE A 607 12.29 -15.47 18.82
CA ILE A 607 13.41 -16.41 19.02
C ILE A 607 13.12 -17.50 20.08
N THR A 608 12.09 -17.30 20.92
CA THR A 608 11.74 -18.26 21.98
C THR A 608 10.82 -19.35 21.46
N GLU A 609 11.25 -20.60 21.41
CA GLU A 609 10.43 -21.71 20.90
C GLU A 609 9.37 -22.19 21.90
N GLU A 610 9.72 -22.29 23.17
CA GLU A 610 8.84 -22.81 24.23
C GLU A 610 7.67 -21.86 24.52
N GLU A 611 6.46 -22.41 24.67
CA GLU A 611 5.25 -21.60 24.92
C GLU A 611 5.21 -21.07 26.36
N GLU A 612 5.60 -21.88 27.34
CA GLU A 612 5.58 -21.50 28.76
C GLU A 612 6.56 -20.35 29.04
N GLU A 613 7.69 -20.31 28.33
CA GLU A 613 8.65 -19.22 28.44
C GLU A 613 8.14 -17.94 27.77
N ARG A 614 7.37 -18.06 26.69
CA ARG A 614 6.71 -16.91 26.03
C ARG A 614 5.70 -16.23 26.95
N ASP A 615 4.92 -16.99 27.72
CA ASP A 615 3.98 -16.43 28.69
C ASP A 615 4.70 -15.66 29.80
N LYS A 616 5.81 -16.20 30.34
CA LYS A 616 6.65 -15.50 31.33
C LYS A 616 7.24 -14.21 30.78
N ILE A 617 7.73 -14.24 29.54
CA ILE A 617 8.27 -13.04 28.87
C ILE A 617 7.19 -11.96 28.79
N ILE A 618 5.97 -12.29 28.36
CA ILE A 618 4.86 -11.33 28.31
C ILE A 618 4.56 -10.78 29.71
N GLU A 619 4.51 -11.63 30.73
CA GLU A 619 4.27 -11.22 32.11
C GLU A 619 5.33 -10.22 32.60
N SER A 620 6.62 -10.48 32.35
CA SER A 620 7.69 -9.57 32.78
C SER A 620 7.62 -8.20 32.10
N TYR A 621 7.24 -8.12 30.81
CA TYR A 621 7.03 -6.84 30.12
C TYR A 621 5.79 -6.11 30.66
N ASN A 622 4.69 -6.81 30.94
CA ASN A 622 3.51 -6.20 31.55
C ASN A 622 3.80 -5.66 32.95
N ARG A 623 4.60 -6.39 33.74
CA ARG A 623 5.04 -5.96 35.07
C ARG A 623 5.88 -4.70 35.00
N LEU A 624 6.81 -4.63 34.04
CA LEU A 624 7.60 -3.42 33.78
C LEU A 624 6.71 -2.22 33.45
N ILE A 625 5.73 -2.38 32.56
CA ILE A 625 4.77 -1.31 32.23
C ILE A 625 3.97 -0.88 33.45
N SER A 626 3.45 -1.85 34.21
CA SER A 626 2.71 -1.56 35.45
C SER A 626 3.57 -0.75 36.43
N LYS A 627 4.83 -1.14 36.62
CA LYS A 627 5.75 -0.45 37.55
C LYS A 627 6.14 0.96 37.07
N ILE A 628 6.27 1.17 35.75
CA ILE A 628 6.49 2.51 35.18
C ILE A 628 5.34 3.47 35.54
N PHE A 629 4.09 2.97 35.51
CA PHE A 629 2.91 3.76 35.86
C PHE A 629 2.76 3.95 37.37
N GLU A 630 2.95 2.89 38.15
CA GLU A 630 2.89 2.93 39.62
C GLU A 630 3.86 3.97 40.20
N LEU A 631 5.07 4.03 39.64
CA LEU A 631 6.12 4.96 40.08
C LEU A 631 6.06 6.33 39.38
N ASP A 632 5.05 6.58 38.54
CA ASP A 632 4.92 7.81 37.74
C ASP A 632 6.22 8.19 36.98
N LEU A 633 6.90 7.18 36.41
CA LEU A 633 8.12 7.40 35.65
C LEU A 633 7.84 8.05 34.29
N GLN A 634 6.58 8.21 33.89
CA GLN A 634 6.22 8.95 32.68
C GLN A 634 6.58 10.43 32.79
N PHE A 635 6.48 11.00 34.00
CA PHE A 635 6.83 12.41 34.24
C PHE A 635 8.28 12.72 33.84
N ILE A 636 9.22 11.79 34.07
CA ILE A 636 10.65 11.99 33.75
C ILE A 636 10.93 12.05 32.25
N LEU A 637 9.95 11.75 31.40
CA LEU A 637 10.06 11.82 29.93
C LEU A 637 9.52 13.15 29.37
N THR A 638 9.03 14.05 30.23
CA THR A 638 8.40 15.31 29.82
C THR A 638 9.40 16.45 29.70
N ASN A 639 9.07 17.43 28.85
CA ASN A 639 9.80 18.70 28.81
C ASN A 639 9.72 19.46 30.15
N GLU A 640 8.68 19.22 30.96
CA GLU A 640 8.52 19.86 32.27
C GLU A 640 9.57 19.37 33.27
N PHE A 641 9.84 18.07 33.30
CA PHE A 641 10.94 17.50 34.09
C PHE A 641 12.28 18.16 33.72
N ASP A 642 12.58 18.29 32.43
CA ASP A 642 13.82 18.90 31.97
C ASP A 642 13.93 20.38 32.31
N LYS A 643 12.81 21.13 32.25
CA LYS A 643 12.74 22.54 32.64
C LYS A 643 12.90 22.74 34.16
N SER A 644 12.51 21.76 34.97
CA SER A 644 12.63 21.82 36.43
C SER A 644 14.08 21.64 36.92
N ARG A 645 14.93 21.02 36.09
CA ARG A 645 16.36 20.81 36.38
C ARG A 645 17.16 22.10 36.21
N LEU A 646 18.19 22.30 37.03
CA LEU A 646 19.18 23.36 36.82
C LEU A 646 19.87 23.20 35.46
N ASP A 647 19.95 24.29 34.70
CA ASP A 647 20.64 24.28 33.41
C ASP A 647 22.17 24.38 33.56
N GLY A 648 22.90 24.10 32.48
CA GLY A 648 24.37 24.10 32.52
C GLY A 648 24.98 25.46 32.91
N ASN A 649 24.32 26.58 32.59
CA ASN A 649 24.80 27.91 32.95
C ASN A 649 24.54 28.21 34.42
N GLU A 650 23.38 27.80 34.94
CA GLU A 650 23.04 27.87 36.37
C GLU A 650 24.05 27.04 37.18
N ILE A 651 24.33 25.81 36.78
CA ILE A 651 25.31 24.91 37.43
C ILE A 651 26.71 25.55 37.44
N CYS A 652 27.18 26.07 36.29
CA CYS A 652 28.49 26.74 36.21
C CYS A 652 28.59 27.91 37.18
N LYS A 653 27.53 28.71 37.33
CA LYS A 653 27.49 29.84 38.27
C LYS A 653 27.47 29.39 39.73
N ILE A 654 26.73 28.32 40.05
CA ILE A 654 26.57 27.83 41.42
C ILE A 654 27.87 27.21 41.96
N LEU A 655 28.57 26.45 41.11
CA LEU A 655 29.81 25.76 41.48
C LEU A 655 31.07 26.57 41.14
N GLU A 656 30.90 27.77 40.58
CA GLU A 656 31.99 28.66 40.14
C GLU A 656 32.96 28.00 39.15
N ILE A 657 32.44 27.14 38.28
CA ILE A 657 33.21 26.38 37.28
C ILE A 657 33.02 26.94 35.88
N ARG A 658 34.01 26.71 35.00
CA ARG A 658 33.85 26.95 33.56
C ARG A 658 33.21 25.74 32.89
N PRO A 659 32.47 25.92 31.78
CA PRO A 659 31.97 24.80 30.98
C PRO A 659 33.13 23.88 30.55
N SER A 660 33.17 22.68 31.12
CA SER A 660 34.21 21.67 30.88
C SER A 660 33.58 20.29 30.80
N LYS A 661 34.39 19.23 30.61
CA LYS A 661 33.88 17.85 30.53
C LYS A 661 33.12 17.43 31.81
N ILE A 662 33.54 17.92 32.97
CA ILE A 662 32.92 17.61 34.27
C ILE A 662 31.46 18.09 34.35
N LEU A 663 31.09 19.11 33.57
CA LEU A 663 29.72 19.61 33.53
C LEU A 663 28.73 18.52 33.07
N SER A 664 29.14 17.65 32.15
CA SER A 664 28.29 16.54 31.70
C SER A 664 28.06 15.52 32.83
N GLU A 665 29.08 15.25 33.64
CA GLU A 665 29.00 14.34 34.80
C GLU A 665 28.10 14.94 35.88
N ILE A 666 28.25 16.24 36.18
CA ILE A 666 27.41 16.95 37.15
C ILE A 666 25.94 16.96 36.70
N ILE A 667 25.68 17.20 35.41
CA ILE A 667 24.33 17.14 34.85
C ILE A 667 23.75 15.73 34.99
N GLU A 668 24.54 14.69 34.73
CA GLU A 668 24.11 13.30 34.86
C GLU A 668 23.83 12.91 36.31
N ASP A 669 24.66 13.35 37.27
CA ASP A 669 24.46 13.15 38.71
C ASP A 669 23.19 13.84 39.20
N LEU A 670 22.96 15.08 38.76
CA LEU A 670 21.72 15.80 39.08
C LEU A 670 20.49 15.12 38.46
N THR A 671 20.60 14.67 37.21
CA THR A 671 19.52 13.95 36.53
C THR A 671 19.21 12.64 37.24
N THR A 672 20.23 11.89 37.62
CA THR A 672 20.14 10.67 38.41
C THR A 672 19.39 10.92 39.72
N ARG A 673 19.74 11.99 40.44
CA ARG A 673 19.06 12.37 41.67
C ARG A 673 17.60 12.74 41.42
N MET A 674 17.31 13.46 40.34
CA MET A 674 15.94 13.85 39.98
C MET A 674 15.07 12.69 39.48
N ILE A 675 15.65 11.66 38.85
CA ILE A 675 14.88 10.45 38.49
C ILE A 675 14.34 9.77 39.76
N VAL A 676 15.16 9.70 40.80
CA VAL A 676 14.76 9.14 42.09
C VAL A 676 13.77 10.06 42.81
N TYR A 677 14.01 11.38 42.82
CA TYR A 677 13.16 12.38 43.46
C TYR A 677 12.72 13.48 42.47
N PRO A 678 11.64 13.24 41.68
CA PRO A 678 11.25 14.12 40.57
C PRO A 678 10.79 15.52 41.01
N ASN A 679 10.35 15.68 42.26
CA ASN A 679 9.83 16.93 42.80
C ASN A 679 10.88 17.78 43.55
N LEU A 680 12.18 17.56 43.28
CA LEU A 680 13.27 18.34 43.87
C LEU A 680 13.18 19.81 43.46
N SER A 681 12.98 20.70 44.44
CA SER A 681 13.02 22.15 44.22
C SER A 681 14.43 22.59 43.78
N LYS A 682 14.54 23.71 43.03
CA LYS A 682 15.85 24.24 42.62
C LYS A 682 16.78 24.49 43.82
N SER A 683 16.25 24.90 44.98
CA SER A 683 17.05 25.08 46.20
C SER A 683 17.66 23.76 46.70
N GLN A 684 16.88 22.67 46.70
CA GLN A 684 17.38 21.34 47.09
C GLN A 684 18.36 20.77 46.08
N GLN A 685 18.17 21.07 44.78
CA GLN A 685 19.15 20.72 43.75
C GLN A 685 20.49 21.42 43.99
N ILE A 686 20.48 22.72 44.33
CA ILE A 686 21.69 23.48 44.68
C ILE A 686 22.40 22.86 45.90
N GLU A 687 21.64 22.54 46.95
CA GLU A 687 22.19 21.93 48.17
C GLU A 687 22.84 20.58 47.86
N PHE A 688 22.18 19.73 47.08
CA PHE A 688 22.73 18.47 46.62
C PHE A 688 24.05 18.66 45.86
N LEU A 689 24.09 19.59 44.89
CA LEU A 689 25.30 19.85 44.12
C LEU A 689 26.45 20.35 45.00
N LYS A 690 26.18 21.23 45.98
CA LYS A 690 27.21 21.73 46.92
C LYS A 690 27.70 20.67 47.89
N SER A 691 26.86 19.69 48.22
CA SER A 691 27.25 18.56 49.09
C SER A 691 28.21 17.58 48.42
N LYS A 692 28.29 17.59 47.08
CA LYS A 692 29.17 16.72 46.30
C LYS A 692 30.53 17.38 46.07
N ASN A 693 31.58 16.64 46.40
CA ASN A 693 32.95 17.10 46.25
C ASN A 693 33.47 16.78 44.84
N TYR A 694 33.00 17.52 43.84
CA TYR A 694 33.47 17.36 42.45
C TYR A 694 34.95 17.76 42.36
N LYS A 695 35.79 16.93 41.71
CA LYS A 695 37.19 17.27 41.39
C LYS A 695 37.22 18.26 40.22
N ILE A 696 36.93 19.53 40.51
CA ILE A 696 36.76 20.64 39.54
C ILE A 696 38.06 20.97 38.80
#